data_AF-A0A369H3X3-F1
#
_entry.id   AF-A0A369H3X3-F1
#
_cell.length_a   1.000
_cell.length_b   1.000
_cell.length_c   1.000
_cell.angle_alpha   90.00
_cell.angle_beta   90.00
_cell.angle_gamma   90.00
#
_symmetry.space_group_name_H-M   'P 1'
#
loop_
_entity.id
_entity.type
_entity.pdbx_description
1 polymer ?
#
loop_
_entity_poly.entity_id
_entity_poly.type
_entity_poly.pdbx_seq_one_letter_code
_entity_poly.pdbx_strand_id
1 'polypeptide(L)'
;MNSLNVYKGPDAIRDYYDPNASPPLPLVEIPDRLNPYRGHGVRIYAKMMSMHPANNVKAIPALNLLAEAIEPGKTETVVEYSSGSTVLSMSLIARALYGVADVRAFLSNKTSLAKIRLMQLFGIDITLFGGPSQPEPVDERGGIRAAQRMAQESASTVNPNQYGNDGNWQAHVKWTGPQILKQLPEINVICAGMGTSGTMTGLGTYFQQAKPSVFRLGVCTAPGDRVPGPRSYALLAPVEFPWRKAVDEIVEMGSHDSFALSLDLIRHGIVCGPSSGFNLAGLFRFIEKRKALDTLQTLAGPDGDIHCVFLCCDLPYPYVNEYFDKLGDSYFGPIHNEELLGVDSYRYDEKWERKASDALEDFYQIPKTADDMLGLASDSKQDSLIHPKPDTVVVDLRQAVDFAIFHLPSSVNIPIVESDRISPFFDPQILRSLWLRLEDTFKTPEPALRSLLEGKRILLLCYDGDSARVCASVLRAKGYEADSVRGGFGALEALSGEQAGWSKPKTETARVAAKDDSCLVMMNARILRQLPTRLSPRLRVNAARTYSSKHYIDTSTPRPGVGQVTLLRPKALNALCTPLVNELNQALNHLNGSDDVSVIVLTGSQKAFAAGADIKEMAPLTFSEAYTKSFIESWSLLTTLVKKPVIAAVSGYALGGGCELAMMCDIIYCTEDANFGQPEVKLGTTPGAGGSQRLTRAIGKAKAMELILSGRSFTGVEAERWGVAARAFPSYEALMEETYKLAETIAGYSRVAVMACKEVVNKSQDLSLRDGVEFERRVFHSLFGSRDQKKGMEAFANKQKAEWTHS
;
A
#
# COMPACT_ATOMS: atom_id res chain seq x y z
N MET A 1 37.33 -1.70 -2.39
CA MET A 1 35.97 -1.64 -1.81
C MET A 1 34.96 -2.01 -2.88
N ASN A 2 34.03 -2.89 -2.55
CA ASN A 2 32.92 -3.29 -3.42
C ASN A 2 31.90 -2.13 -3.55
N SER A 3 32.18 -1.15 -4.42
CA SER A 3 31.36 0.07 -4.54
C SER A 3 29.96 -0.19 -5.12
N LEU A 4 29.79 -1.28 -5.88
CA LEU A 4 28.48 -1.69 -6.42
C LEU A 4 27.67 -2.51 -5.40
N ASN A 5 28.28 -2.90 -4.28
CA ASN A 5 27.67 -3.75 -3.25
C ASN A 5 27.13 -5.09 -3.80
N VAL A 6 27.88 -5.72 -4.72
CA VAL A 6 27.53 -7.01 -5.34
C VAL A 6 28.54 -8.07 -4.93
N TYR A 7 28.07 -9.20 -4.38
CA TYR A 7 28.91 -10.32 -3.94
C TYR A 7 28.65 -11.52 -4.85
N LYS A 8 29.71 -12.21 -5.30
CA LYS A 8 29.62 -13.31 -6.29
C LYS A 8 30.56 -14.45 -5.94
N GLY A 9 30.20 -15.65 -6.39
CA GLY A 9 31.03 -16.85 -6.23
C GLY A 9 30.75 -17.62 -4.94
N PRO A 10 31.51 -18.69 -4.69
CA PRO A 10 31.30 -19.59 -3.54
C PRO A 10 31.41 -18.90 -2.17
N ASP A 11 32.25 -17.86 -2.06
CA ASP A 11 32.47 -17.11 -0.82
C ASP A 11 31.57 -15.87 -0.68
N ALA A 12 30.57 -15.68 -1.54
CA ALA A 12 29.75 -14.46 -1.57
C ALA A 12 29.10 -14.11 -0.22
N ILE A 13 28.66 -15.12 0.55
CA ILE A 13 28.09 -14.89 1.88
C ILE A 13 29.17 -14.52 2.90
N ARG A 14 30.36 -15.12 2.82
CA ARG A 14 31.50 -14.76 3.68
C ARG A 14 31.89 -13.30 3.44
N ASP A 15 32.01 -12.90 2.18
CA ASP A 15 32.33 -11.52 1.78
C ASP A 15 31.22 -10.53 2.19
N TYR A 16 29.95 -10.94 2.13
CA TYR A 16 28.82 -10.13 2.57
C TYR A 16 28.88 -9.80 4.08
N TYR A 17 29.40 -10.72 4.89
CA TYR A 17 29.59 -10.52 6.33
C TYR A 17 30.92 -9.84 6.70
N ASP A 18 31.91 -9.82 5.81
CA ASP A 18 33.19 -9.16 6.06
C ASP A 18 33.07 -7.62 5.95
N PRO A 19 33.30 -6.86 7.05
CA PRO A 19 33.24 -5.40 7.02
C PRO A 19 34.31 -4.75 6.14
N ASN A 20 35.38 -5.47 5.77
CA ASN A 20 36.44 -4.98 4.89
C ASN A 20 36.10 -5.15 3.40
N ALA A 21 35.28 -6.16 3.06
CA ALA A 21 34.81 -6.39 1.70
C ALA A 21 33.61 -5.49 1.35
N SER A 22 32.79 -5.15 2.36
CA SER A 22 31.58 -4.35 2.23
C SER A 22 31.83 -2.84 2.14
N PRO A 23 30.95 -2.07 1.46
CA PRO A 23 30.97 -0.61 1.57
C PRO A 23 30.64 -0.16 3.00
N PRO A 24 31.06 1.06 3.40
CA PRO A 24 30.71 1.59 4.71
C PRO A 24 29.20 1.59 4.98
N LEU A 25 28.78 1.18 6.19
CA LEU A 25 27.38 1.30 6.56
C LEU A 25 26.93 2.77 6.55
N PRO A 26 25.66 3.06 6.21
CA PRO A 26 25.17 4.43 6.15
C PRO A 26 25.40 5.22 7.45
N LEU A 27 25.81 6.47 7.29
CA LEU A 27 25.84 7.49 8.32
C LEU A 27 24.90 8.60 7.83
N VAL A 28 23.78 8.79 8.51
CA VAL A 28 22.66 9.58 7.99
C VAL A 28 22.41 10.76 8.91
N GLU A 29 22.53 11.98 8.40
CA GLU A 29 22.13 13.16 9.16
C GLU A 29 20.61 13.17 9.35
N ILE A 30 20.14 13.36 10.59
CA ILE A 30 18.70 13.40 10.87
C ILE A 30 18.13 14.79 10.50
N PRO A 31 16.91 14.84 9.92
CA PRO A 31 16.30 16.09 9.48
C PRO A 31 15.93 17.01 10.64
N ASP A 32 15.69 18.29 10.36
CA ASP A 32 15.39 19.35 11.35
C ASP A 32 14.24 18.99 12.29
N ARG A 33 13.19 18.37 11.75
CA ARG A 33 12.04 17.87 12.52
C ARG A 33 12.40 16.84 13.60
N LEU A 34 13.57 16.19 13.47
CA LEU A 34 14.13 15.25 14.44
C LEU A 34 15.37 15.82 15.16
N ASN A 35 15.87 17.00 14.78
CA ASN A 35 17.02 17.66 15.40
C ASN A 35 16.63 19.07 15.88
N PRO A 36 16.15 19.21 17.14
CA PRO A 36 15.79 20.51 17.69
C PRO A 36 17.00 21.42 17.96
N TYR A 37 18.24 20.93 17.80
CA TYR A 37 19.47 21.63 18.14
C TYR A 37 20.20 22.21 16.92
N ARG A 38 19.69 22.05 15.71
CA ARG A 38 20.33 22.57 14.49
C ARG A 38 20.57 24.08 14.56
N GLY A 39 19.61 24.84 15.08
CA GLY A 39 19.76 26.29 15.29
C GLY A 39 20.83 26.71 16.29
N HIS A 40 21.39 25.76 17.06
CA HIS A 40 22.48 25.97 18.00
C HIS A 40 23.84 25.48 17.45
N GLY A 41 23.92 25.17 16.15
CA GLY A 41 25.13 24.65 15.49
C GLY A 41 25.32 23.14 15.66
N VAL A 42 24.30 22.38 16.09
CA VAL A 42 24.45 20.93 16.31
C VAL A 42 23.95 20.13 15.11
N ARG A 43 24.83 19.32 14.53
CA ARG A 43 24.54 18.36 13.45
C ARG A 43 24.47 16.96 14.06
N ILE A 44 23.38 16.22 13.85
CA ILE A 44 23.20 14.89 14.46
C ILE A 44 23.08 13.82 13.38
N TYR A 45 23.92 12.79 13.48
CA TYR A 45 24.01 11.70 12.53
C TYR A 45 23.68 10.35 13.18
N ALA A 46 22.79 9.61 12.54
CA ALA A 46 22.44 8.23 12.85
C ALA A 46 23.40 7.27 12.14
N LYS A 47 24.18 6.49 12.89
CA LYS A 47 25.02 5.43 12.35
C LYS A 47 24.22 4.13 12.25
N MET A 48 23.87 3.73 11.03
CA MET A 48 22.93 2.64 10.75
C MET A 48 23.54 1.24 10.90
N MET A 49 23.82 0.81 12.14
CA MET A 49 24.35 -0.53 12.42
C MET A 49 23.34 -1.65 12.13
N SER A 50 22.05 -1.33 12.06
CA SER A 50 21.01 -2.23 11.59
C SER A 50 21.14 -2.63 10.11
N MET A 51 22.09 -2.06 9.36
CA MET A 51 22.36 -2.41 7.95
C MET A 51 23.46 -3.47 7.79
N HIS A 52 23.99 -4.02 8.89
CA HIS A 52 24.77 -5.26 8.80
C HIS A 52 23.89 -6.41 8.27
N PRO A 53 24.48 -7.47 7.68
CA PRO A 53 23.73 -8.64 7.22
C PRO A 53 22.78 -9.28 8.25
N ALA A 54 23.15 -9.29 9.54
CA ALA A 54 22.30 -9.78 10.63
C ALA A 54 21.29 -8.73 11.14
N ASN A 55 21.19 -7.59 10.47
CA ASN A 55 20.34 -6.44 10.78
C ASN A 55 20.53 -5.82 12.17
N ASN A 56 21.71 -5.95 12.75
CA ASN A 56 22.00 -5.40 14.07
C ASN A 56 23.50 -5.21 14.34
N VAL A 57 23.81 -4.36 15.32
CA VAL A 57 25.16 -4.00 15.76
C VAL A 57 25.98 -5.18 16.29
N LYS A 58 25.32 -6.25 16.77
CA LYS A 58 25.99 -7.43 17.33
C LYS A 58 26.56 -8.36 16.24
N ALA A 59 26.29 -8.10 14.97
CA ALA A 59 26.97 -8.78 13.86
C ALA A 59 28.50 -8.66 13.95
N ILE A 60 28.98 -7.47 14.33
CA ILE A 60 30.41 -7.16 14.42
C ILE A 60 31.12 -7.91 15.56
N PRO A 61 30.70 -7.79 16.83
CA PRO A 61 31.30 -8.57 17.89
C PRO A 61 31.08 -10.07 17.70
N ALA A 62 29.92 -10.53 17.18
CA ALA A 62 29.72 -11.95 16.91
C ALA A 62 30.72 -12.49 15.87
N LEU A 63 31.01 -11.73 14.81
CA LEU A 63 32.02 -12.10 13.82
C LEU A 63 33.40 -12.30 14.46
N ASN A 64 33.84 -11.35 15.29
CA ASN A 64 35.15 -11.42 15.92
C ASN A 64 35.25 -12.53 16.98
N LEU A 65 34.24 -12.62 17.86
CA LEU A 65 34.18 -13.62 18.91
C LEU A 65 34.15 -15.05 18.35
N LEU A 66 33.41 -15.29 17.26
CA LEU A 66 33.37 -16.61 16.63
C LEU A 66 34.68 -16.94 15.89
N ALA A 67 35.35 -15.96 15.29
CA ALA A 67 36.65 -16.16 14.67
C ALA A 67 37.73 -16.58 15.67
N GLU A 68 37.63 -16.12 16.92
CA GLU A 68 38.51 -16.50 18.02
C GLU A 68 38.12 -17.84 18.65
N ALA A 69 36.81 -18.13 18.75
CA ALA A 69 36.30 -19.29 19.49
C ALA A 69 36.18 -20.58 18.67
N ILE A 70 35.85 -20.50 17.37
CA ILE A 70 35.59 -21.69 16.56
C ILE A 70 36.90 -22.28 16.02
N GLU A 71 37.10 -23.58 16.25
CA GLU A 71 38.09 -24.40 15.58
C GLU A 71 37.42 -25.20 14.44
N PRO A 72 37.68 -24.87 13.15
CA PRO A 72 37.04 -25.55 12.02
C PRO A 72 37.25 -27.07 12.06
N GLY A 73 36.16 -27.83 11.91
CA GLY A 73 36.18 -29.29 11.93
C GLY A 73 36.27 -29.93 13.33
N LYS A 74 36.34 -29.12 14.41
CA LYS A 74 36.30 -29.61 15.80
C LYS A 74 35.13 -29.03 16.59
N THR A 75 34.82 -27.75 16.39
CA THR A 75 33.66 -27.13 17.04
C THR A 75 32.38 -27.59 16.36
N GLU A 76 31.47 -28.17 17.14
CA GLU A 76 30.17 -28.64 16.70
C GLU A 76 29.03 -27.76 17.22
N THR A 77 29.21 -27.16 18.41
CA THR A 77 28.17 -26.38 19.09
C THR A 77 28.69 -25.02 19.54
N VAL A 78 27.92 -23.96 19.28
CA VAL A 78 28.12 -22.64 19.89
C VAL A 78 27.02 -22.42 20.93
N VAL A 79 27.39 -22.11 22.17
CA VAL A 79 26.44 -21.79 23.24
C VAL A 79 26.67 -20.39 23.79
N GLU A 80 25.61 -19.61 23.98
CA GLU A 80 25.70 -18.26 24.54
C GLU A 80 24.50 -17.91 25.42
N TYR A 81 24.70 -17.08 26.44
CA TYR A 81 23.59 -16.39 27.09
C TYR A 81 23.22 -15.14 26.31
N SER A 82 22.06 -15.15 25.66
CA SER A 82 21.55 -13.96 24.97
C SER A 82 20.06 -14.09 24.74
N SER A 83 19.32 -13.03 25.06
CA SER A 83 17.89 -12.93 24.78
C SER A 83 17.60 -12.18 23.47
N GLY A 84 18.54 -12.09 22.53
CA GLY A 84 18.34 -11.31 21.30
C GLY A 84 19.52 -11.30 20.32
N SER A 85 19.98 -10.09 19.97
CA SER A 85 20.75 -9.84 18.75
C SER A 85 22.12 -10.53 18.68
N THR A 86 22.76 -10.80 19.83
CA THR A 86 24.07 -11.49 19.85
C THR A 86 23.97 -12.92 19.34
N VAL A 87 23.07 -13.74 19.92
CA VAL A 87 22.96 -15.16 19.52
C VAL A 87 22.31 -15.32 18.14
N LEU A 88 21.43 -14.40 17.74
CA LEU A 88 20.94 -14.31 16.36
C LEU A 88 22.08 -14.11 15.37
N SER A 89 22.97 -13.15 15.65
CA SER A 89 24.14 -12.89 14.81
C SER A 89 25.11 -14.07 14.81
N MET A 90 25.32 -14.70 15.96
CA MET A 90 26.16 -15.89 16.06
C MET A 90 25.58 -17.07 15.26
N SER A 91 24.28 -17.33 15.32
CA SER A 91 23.63 -18.42 14.57
C SER A 91 23.84 -18.27 13.06
N LEU A 92 23.65 -17.05 12.54
CA LEU A 92 23.84 -16.77 11.12
C LEU A 92 25.32 -16.92 10.72
N ILE A 93 26.24 -16.32 11.48
CA ILE A 93 27.66 -16.30 11.16
C ILE A 93 28.30 -17.69 11.33
N ALA A 94 28.02 -18.39 12.43
CA ALA A 94 28.54 -19.73 12.71
C ALA A 94 28.19 -20.70 11.58
N ARG A 95 26.93 -20.66 11.14
CA ARG A 95 26.43 -21.49 10.04
C ARG A 95 27.02 -21.09 8.70
N ALA A 96 27.01 -19.79 8.38
CA ALA A 96 27.41 -19.29 7.07
C ALA A 96 28.93 -19.35 6.82
N LEU A 97 29.76 -19.07 7.83
CA LEU A 97 31.21 -18.95 7.66
C LEU A 97 31.98 -20.20 8.11
N TYR A 98 31.41 -20.98 9.04
CA TYR A 98 32.10 -22.10 9.67
C TYR A 98 31.35 -23.44 9.58
N GLY A 99 30.13 -23.46 9.02
CA GLY A 99 29.33 -24.68 8.90
C GLY A 99 28.78 -25.22 10.24
N VAL A 100 28.85 -24.44 11.31
CA VAL A 100 28.38 -24.84 12.64
C VAL A 100 26.89 -24.50 12.76
N ALA A 101 26.03 -25.52 12.63
CA ALA A 101 24.58 -25.35 12.62
C ALA A 101 23.93 -25.40 14.02
N ASP A 102 24.55 -26.08 14.98
CA ASP A 102 24.05 -26.19 16.36
C ASP A 102 24.46 -24.94 17.16
N VAL A 103 23.52 -24.00 17.28
CA VAL A 103 23.69 -22.78 18.07
C VAL A 103 22.62 -22.74 19.15
N ARG A 104 23.06 -22.68 20.40
CA ARG A 104 22.20 -22.75 21.58
C ARG A 104 22.21 -21.46 22.39
N ALA A 105 21.05 -21.08 22.91
CA ALA A 105 20.85 -19.86 23.67
C ALA A 105 20.29 -20.16 25.07
N PHE A 106 20.95 -19.65 26.10
CA PHE A 106 20.33 -19.46 27.41
C PHE A 106 19.70 -18.06 27.50
N LEU A 107 18.46 -17.97 27.98
CA LEU A 107 17.79 -16.68 28.19
C LEU A 107 16.72 -16.73 29.27
N SER A 108 16.37 -15.58 29.83
CA SER A 108 15.34 -15.48 30.87
C SER A 108 13.96 -15.90 30.36
N ASN A 109 13.20 -16.60 31.21
CA ASN A 109 11.78 -16.92 31.01
C ASN A 109 10.86 -15.69 30.93
N LYS A 110 11.36 -14.49 31.23
CA LYS A 110 10.67 -13.20 31.05
C LYS A 110 10.78 -12.64 29.61
N THR A 111 11.37 -13.40 28.70
CA THR A 111 11.46 -13.03 27.28
C THR A 111 10.13 -13.29 26.59
N SER A 112 9.66 -12.37 25.76
CA SER A 112 8.37 -12.50 25.08
C SER A 112 8.35 -13.70 24.13
N LEU A 113 7.18 -14.32 23.98
CA LEU A 113 7.01 -15.46 23.09
C LEU A 113 7.36 -15.11 21.63
N ALA A 114 7.01 -13.91 21.17
CA ALA A 114 7.36 -13.42 19.83
C ALA A 114 8.88 -13.46 19.60
N LYS A 115 9.67 -13.05 20.59
CA LYS A 115 11.14 -13.06 20.51
C LYS A 115 11.72 -14.48 20.56
N ILE A 116 11.12 -15.36 21.37
CA ILE A 116 11.47 -16.79 21.40
C ILE A 116 11.21 -17.42 20.03
N ARG A 117 10.03 -17.19 19.44
CA ARG A 117 9.68 -17.70 18.09
C ARG A 117 10.60 -17.13 17.02
N LEU A 118 10.99 -15.86 17.12
CA LEU A 118 11.98 -15.27 16.23
C LEU A 118 13.33 -16.00 16.30
N MET A 119 13.83 -16.34 17.49
CA MET A 119 15.08 -17.09 17.61
C MET A 119 14.95 -18.52 17.05
N GLN A 120 13.81 -19.19 17.27
CA GLN A 120 13.54 -20.50 16.66
C GLN A 120 13.50 -20.44 15.13
N LEU A 121 12.96 -19.36 14.56
CA LEU A 121 12.96 -19.12 13.11
C LEU A 121 14.38 -19.10 12.54
N PHE A 122 15.36 -18.60 13.30
CA PHE A 122 16.78 -18.60 12.94
C PHE A 122 17.53 -19.88 13.35
N GLY A 123 16.80 -20.94 13.68
CA GLY A 123 17.36 -22.27 13.97
C GLY A 123 18.20 -22.33 15.24
N ILE A 124 17.85 -21.53 16.25
CA ILE A 124 18.52 -21.50 17.55
C ILE A 124 17.81 -22.45 18.52
N ASP A 125 18.58 -23.31 19.18
CA ASP A 125 18.09 -24.14 20.29
C ASP A 125 18.03 -23.30 21.58
N ILE A 126 16.91 -23.35 22.30
CA ILE A 126 16.60 -22.38 23.36
C ILE A 126 16.38 -23.10 24.69
N THR A 127 17.18 -22.70 25.68
CA THR A 127 16.99 -23.08 27.08
C THR A 127 16.52 -21.86 27.89
N LEU A 128 15.29 -21.94 28.40
CA LEU A 128 14.76 -20.90 29.28
C LEU A 128 15.28 -21.06 30.71
N PHE A 129 15.66 -19.94 31.30
CA PHE A 129 16.18 -19.85 32.65
C PHE A 129 15.26 -19.00 33.53
N GLY A 130 14.91 -19.51 34.72
CA GLY A 130 14.15 -18.76 35.73
C GLY A 130 15.04 -17.75 36.46
N GLY A 131 14.76 -16.46 36.36
CA GLY A 131 15.61 -15.44 36.99
C GLY A 131 15.32 -14.00 36.55
N PRO A 132 16.23 -13.05 36.82
CA PRO A 132 16.11 -11.68 36.32
C PRO A 132 16.15 -11.63 34.78
N SER A 133 15.47 -10.64 34.20
CA SER A 133 15.44 -10.43 32.74
C SER A 133 16.78 -9.90 32.20
N GLN A 134 17.52 -9.17 33.04
CA GLN A 134 18.91 -8.76 32.82
C GLN A 134 19.76 -9.45 33.89
N PRO A 135 20.53 -10.50 33.57
CA PRO A 135 21.32 -11.20 34.57
C PRO A 135 22.52 -10.36 34.98
N GLU A 136 22.95 -10.55 36.22
CA GLU A 136 24.26 -10.09 36.67
C GLU A 136 25.35 -10.97 36.01
N PRO A 137 26.41 -10.39 35.43
CA PRO A 137 27.43 -11.16 34.72
C PRO A 137 28.14 -12.24 35.57
N VAL A 138 28.24 -12.01 36.87
CA VAL A 138 28.99 -12.86 37.83
C VAL A 138 28.10 -13.78 38.67
N ASP A 139 26.78 -13.83 38.43
CA ASP A 139 25.89 -14.73 39.19
C ASP A 139 26.12 -16.19 38.80
N GLU A 140 26.73 -16.95 39.71
CA GLU A 140 27.04 -18.38 39.54
C GLU A 140 25.79 -19.25 39.26
N ARG A 141 24.61 -18.76 39.66
CA ARG A 141 23.33 -19.43 39.40
C ARG A 141 22.77 -19.08 38.03
N GLY A 142 23.20 -17.95 37.44
CA GLY A 142 22.59 -17.35 36.26
C GLY A 142 22.89 -18.08 34.94
N GLY A 143 22.09 -17.78 33.91
CA GLY A 143 22.23 -18.40 32.59
C GLY A 143 23.55 -18.12 31.88
N ILE A 144 24.26 -17.03 32.20
CA ILE A 144 25.62 -16.76 31.68
C ILE A 144 26.58 -17.86 32.15
N ARG A 145 26.54 -18.19 33.44
CA ARG A 145 27.36 -19.26 34.00
C ARG A 145 26.94 -20.64 33.50
N ALA A 146 25.64 -20.86 33.28
CA ALA A 146 25.15 -22.10 32.69
C ALA A 146 25.71 -22.33 31.28
N ALA A 147 25.77 -21.30 30.43
CA ALA A 147 26.39 -21.38 29.10
C ALA A 147 27.88 -21.73 29.19
N GLN A 148 28.61 -21.13 30.14
CA GLN A 148 30.02 -21.45 30.38
C GLN A 148 30.23 -22.89 30.83
N ARG A 149 29.41 -23.39 31.78
CA ARG A 149 29.48 -24.79 32.23
C ARG A 149 29.22 -25.77 31.08
N MET A 150 28.22 -25.50 30.25
CA MET A 150 27.91 -26.34 29.09
C MET A 150 29.09 -26.44 28.11
N ALA A 151 29.84 -25.35 27.90
CA ALA A 151 31.05 -25.39 27.09
C ALA A 151 32.22 -26.12 27.78
N GLN A 152 32.30 -26.11 29.12
CA GLN A 152 33.32 -26.86 29.86
C GLN A 152 33.07 -28.37 29.88
N GLU A 153 31.80 -28.79 29.74
CA GLU A 153 31.39 -30.20 29.75
C GLU A 153 31.67 -30.93 28.43
N SER A 154 31.92 -30.22 27.33
CA SER A 154 32.15 -30.80 26.00
C SER A 154 33.32 -30.15 25.27
N ALA A 155 34.25 -30.97 24.77
CA ALA A 155 35.38 -30.49 23.98
C ALA A 155 35.01 -29.94 22.60
N SER A 156 33.81 -30.23 22.08
CA SER A 156 33.29 -29.72 20.80
C SER A 156 32.35 -28.52 20.96
N THR A 157 32.09 -28.06 22.19
CA THR A 157 31.21 -26.93 22.49
C THR A 157 32.02 -25.70 22.89
N VAL A 158 31.72 -24.54 22.31
CA VAL A 158 32.38 -23.28 22.65
C VAL A 158 31.40 -22.25 23.19
N ASN A 159 31.81 -21.49 24.21
CA ASN A 159 31.11 -20.31 24.68
C ASN A 159 31.91 -19.05 24.34
N PRO A 160 31.50 -18.25 23.33
CA PRO A 160 32.23 -17.04 22.96
C PRO A 160 32.29 -15.96 24.06
N ASN A 161 31.35 -16.02 25.02
CA ASN A 161 31.31 -15.20 26.23
C ASN A 161 31.33 -13.68 25.99
N GLN A 162 30.21 -13.13 25.49
CA GLN A 162 30.12 -11.71 25.15
C GLN A 162 30.40 -10.70 26.31
N TYR A 163 30.43 -11.12 27.58
CA TYR A 163 30.66 -10.23 28.72
C TYR A 163 32.10 -10.22 29.23
N GLY A 164 32.88 -11.27 28.96
CA GLY A 164 34.26 -11.41 29.44
C GLY A 164 35.30 -11.53 28.33
N ASN A 165 34.89 -11.59 27.06
CA ASN A 165 35.82 -11.69 25.94
C ASN A 165 36.08 -10.32 25.28
N ASP A 166 37.34 -9.90 25.28
CA ASP A 166 37.82 -8.64 24.69
C ASP A 166 37.55 -8.53 23.18
N GLY A 167 37.44 -9.65 22.48
CA GLY A 167 37.03 -9.72 21.09
C GLY A 167 35.70 -9.02 20.81
N ASN A 168 34.85 -8.82 21.82
CA ASN A 168 33.62 -8.02 21.71
C ASN A 168 33.92 -6.54 21.39
N TRP A 169 34.67 -5.86 22.27
CA TRP A 169 34.90 -4.43 22.12
C TRP A 169 36.00 -4.13 21.09
N GLN A 170 36.98 -5.02 20.92
CA GLN A 170 38.02 -4.89 19.92
C GLN A 170 37.47 -4.88 18.49
N ALA A 171 36.36 -5.59 18.23
CA ALA A 171 35.67 -5.55 16.95
C ALA A 171 35.24 -4.12 16.56
N HIS A 172 34.83 -3.31 17.54
CA HIS A 172 34.43 -1.91 17.31
C HIS A 172 35.63 -0.97 17.11
N VAL A 173 36.78 -1.27 17.74
CA VAL A 173 38.06 -0.59 17.43
C VAL A 173 38.51 -0.89 16.01
N LYS A 174 38.37 -2.15 15.60
CA LYS A 174 38.80 -2.66 14.31
C LYS A 174 37.98 -2.12 13.14
N TRP A 175 36.65 -2.05 13.29
CA TRP A 175 35.76 -1.77 12.15
C TRP A 175 34.85 -0.57 12.32
N THR A 176 34.18 -0.41 13.47
CA THR A 176 33.15 0.63 13.61
C THR A 176 33.74 2.03 13.76
N GLY A 177 34.70 2.21 14.66
CA GLY A 177 35.37 3.50 14.90
C GLY A 177 36.05 4.06 13.64
N PRO A 178 36.91 3.29 12.94
CA PRO A 178 37.54 3.72 11.70
C PRO A 178 36.54 4.13 10.62
N GLN A 179 35.43 3.40 10.50
CA GLN A 179 34.41 3.70 9.51
C GLN A 179 33.72 5.05 9.80
N ILE A 180 33.39 5.32 11.06
CA ILE A 180 32.79 6.61 11.46
C ILE A 180 33.76 7.76 11.19
N LEU A 181 35.02 7.67 11.65
CA LEU A 181 36.01 8.73 11.45
C LEU A 181 36.30 8.98 9.96
N LYS A 182 36.30 7.92 9.14
CA LYS A 182 36.47 8.05 7.69
C LYS A 182 35.28 8.75 7.02
N GLN A 183 34.06 8.51 7.50
CA GLN A 183 32.84 9.10 6.93
C GLN A 183 32.57 10.52 7.41
N LEU A 184 33.01 10.84 8.63
CA LEU A 184 32.80 12.14 9.28
C LEU A 184 34.06 12.58 10.05
N PRO A 185 35.14 13.00 9.35
CA PRO A 185 36.37 13.47 9.97
C PRO A 185 36.18 14.60 10.99
N GLU A 186 35.12 15.39 10.85
CA GLU A 186 34.74 16.54 11.66
C GLU A 186 34.06 16.18 12.99
N ILE A 187 33.69 14.91 13.23
CA ILE A 187 33.00 14.44 14.45
C ILE A 187 33.52 15.04 15.76
N ASN A 188 32.60 15.48 16.62
CA ASN A 188 32.86 16.07 17.94
C ASN A 188 32.34 15.21 19.09
N VAL A 189 31.22 14.50 18.90
CA VAL A 189 30.59 13.70 19.96
C VAL A 189 30.20 12.33 19.40
N ILE A 190 30.53 11.27 20.15
CA ILE A 190 30.06 9.90 19.87
C ILE A 190 29.20 9.41 21.04
N CYS A 191 27.99 8.95 20.75
CA CYS A 191 27.00 8.52 21.74
C CYS A 191 26.57 7.06 21.51
N ALA A 192 26.74 6.20 22.53
CA ALA A 192 26.25 4.83 22.48
C ALA A 192 25.75 4.31 23.83
N GLY A 193 24.68 3.53 23.78
CA GLY A 193 24.08 2.87 24.93
C GLY A 193 24.94 1.71 25.44
N MET A 194 24.99 1.59 26.77
CA MET A 194 25.88 0.66 27.45
C MET A 194 25.11 -0.62 27.83
N GLY A 195 25.22 -1.65 26.98
CA GLY A 195 24.68 -2.99 27.22
C GLY A 195 25.73 -3.95 27.81
N THR A 196 26.46 -4.70 26.96
CA THR A 196 27.71 -5.36 27.37
C THR A 196 28.86 -4.36 27.62
N SER A 197 28.60 -3.06 27.46
CA SER A 197 29.57 -1.96 27.28
C SER A 197 30.47 -2.05 26.03
N GLY A 198 30.54 -3.20 25.33
CA GLY A 198 31.52 -3.43 24.26
C GLY A 198 31.55 -2.39 23.13
N THR A 199 30.40 -1.93 22.67
CA THR A 199 30.30 -0.89 21.64
C THR A 199 30.91 0.44 22.10
N MET A 200 30.54 0.92 23.28
CA MET A 200 31.06 2.18 23.82
C MET A 200 32.54 2.04 24.22
N THR A 201 32.94 0.90 24.80
CA THR A 201 34.36 0.62 25.09
C THR A 201 35.22 0.69 23.84
N GLY A 202 34.82 0.02 22.76
CA GLY A 202 35.59 -0.01 21.53
C GLY A 202 35.62 1.35 20.81
N LEU A 203 34.48 2.02 20.67
CA LEU A 203 34.43 3.36 20.08
C LEU A 203 35.25 4.35 20.92
N GLY A 204 35.07 4.34 22.24
CA GLY A 204 35.77 5.24 23.14
C GLY A 204 37.28 5.01 23.17
N THR A 205 37.73 3.76 23.11
CA THR A 205 39.15 3.41 23.02
C THR A 205 39.75 3.85 21.68
N TYR A 206 39.04 3.61 20.57
CA TYR A 206 39.48 4.04 19.25
C TYR A 206 39.61 5.57 19.17
N PHE A 207 38.57 6.31 19.56
CA PHE A 207 38.59 7.78 19.49
C PHE A 207 39.57 8.41 20.46
N GLN A 208 39.79 7.82 21.65
CA GLN A 208 40.84 8.26 22.56
C GLN A 208 42.24 8.26 21.92
N GLN A 209 42.49 7.37 20.96
CA GLN A 209 43.78 7.29 20.25
C GLN A 209 43.76 8.08 18.93
N ALA A 210 42.74 7.86 18.10
CA ALA A 210 42.69 8.38 16.74
C ALA A 210 42.26 9.85 16.64
N LYS A 211 41.38 10.32 17.54
CA LYS A 211 40.93 11.71 17.60
C LYS A 211 40.49 12.06 19.03
N PRO A 212 41.43 12.33 19.96
CA PRO A 212 41.13 12.50 21.38
C PRO A 212 40.18 13.65 21.71
N SER A 213 39.97 14.58 20.77
CA SER A 213 39.01 15.68 20.90
C SER A 213 37.55 15.25 20.83
N VAL A 214 37.25 14.02 20.41
CA VAL A 214 35.88 13.50 20.34
C VAL A 214 35.39 13.17 21.74
N PHE A 215 34.31 13.81 22.16
CA PHE A 215 33.64 13.54 23.42
C PHE A 215 32.88 12.22 23.39
N ARG A 216 33.10 11.35 24.38
CA ARG A 216 32.61 9.97 24.42
C ARG A 216 31.49 9.83 25.43
N LEU A 217 30.24 9.85 24.95
CA LEU A 217 29.03 9.83 25.77
C LEU A 217 28.46 8.40 25.87
N GLY A 218 28.42 7.87 27.10
CA GLY A 218 27.73 6.62 27.42
C GLY A 218 26.29 6.86 27.89
N VAL A 219 25.37 5.97 27.55
CA VAL A 219 23.97 6.03 28.02
C VAL A 219 23.62 4.75 28.79
N CYS A 220 23.12 4.89 30.01
CA CYS A 220 22.72 3.78 30.90
C CYS A 220 21.23 3.87 31.25
N THR A 221 20.59 2.73 31.51
CA THR A 221 19.17 2.73 31.86
C THR A 221 19.00 3.14 33.32
N ALA A 222 17.93 3.87 33.62
CA ALA A 222 17.56 4.11 35.01
C ALA A 222 17.35 2.78 35.76
N PRO A 223 17.72 2.68 37.05
CA PRO A 223 17.50 1.48 37.84
C PRO A 223 16.03 1.06 37.84
N GLY A 224 15.75 -0.22 37.51
CA GLY A 224 14.39 -0.76 37.47
C GLY A 224 13.60 -0.45 36.20
N ASP A 225 14.07 0.45 35.33
CA ASP A 225 13.41 0.77 34.07
C ASP A 225 14.14 0.14 32.87
N ARG A 226 13.50 -0.84 32.24
CA ARG A 226 14.13 -1.71 31.24
C ARG A 226 14.02 -1.13 29.83
N VAL A 227 15.17 -1.04 29.16
CA VAL A 227 15.29 -0.89 27.70
C VAL A 227 16.00 -2.12 27.11
N PRO A 228 15.53 -2.71 26.00
CA PRO A 228 16.22 -3.84 25.37
C PRO A 228 17.65 -3.48 24.94
N GLY A 229 18.65 -4.16 25.52
CA GLY A 229 20.07 -3.98 25.21
C GLY A 229 20.84 -3.22 26.30
N PRO A 230 20.63 -1.90 26.48
CA PRO A 230 21.25 -1.11 27.53
C PRO A 230 20.96 -1.59 28.95
N ARG A 231 21.87 -1.30 29.88
CA ARG A 231 21.82 -1.72 31.29
C ARG A 231 22.00 -0.53 32.22
N SER A 232 21.61 -0.71 33.49
CA SER A 232 21.87 0.28 34.53
C SER A 232 23.34 0.28 34.91
N TYR A 233 23.80 1.39 35.47
CA TYR A 233 25.19 1.52 35.93
C TYR A 233 25.59 0.39 36.90
N ALA A 234 24.70 0.02 37.83
CA ALA A 234 24.94 -1.07 38.77
C ALA A 234 25.17 -2.43 38.08
N LEU A 235 24.46 -2.72 36.99
CA LEU A 235 24.62 -3.95 36.22
C LEU A 235 25.84 -3.93 35.29
N LEU A 236 26.42 -2.77 35.02
CA LEU A 236 27.67 -2.61 34.27
C LEU A 236 28.90 -2.67 35.16
N ALA A 237 28.76 -2.36 36.45
CA ALA A 237 29.86 -2.32 37.40
C ALA A 237 30.72 -3.61 37.41
N PRO A 238 30.13 -4.83 37.33
CA PRO A 238 30.87 -6.10 37.30
C PRO A 238 31.47 -6.48 35.94
N VAL A 239 31.22 -5.71 34.87
CA VAL A 239 31.78 -6.00 33.54
C VAL A 239 33.26 -5.59 33.51
N GLU A 240 34.12 -6.51 33.08
CA GLU A 240 35.59 -6.37 33.16
C GLU A 240 36.20 -5.46 32.07
N PHE A 241 35.45 -5.17 31.00
CA PHE A 241 35.93 -4.30 29.92
C PHE A 241 36.39 -2.92 30.44
N PRO A 242 37.36 -2.26 29.78
CA PRO A 242 37.91 -0.97 30.22
C PRO A 242 36.98 0.24 29.96
N TRP A 243 35.66 0.06 30.04
CA TRP A 243 34.66 1.05 29.67
C TRP A 243 34.77 2.35 30.46
N ARG A 244 35.20 2.30 31.73
CA ARG A 244 35.38 3.49 32.59
C ARG A 244 36.41 4.48 32.04
N LYS A 245 37.43 3.99 31.34
CA LYS A 245 38.47 4.83 30.70
C LYS A 245 38.05 5.29 29.29
N ALA A 246 37.08 4.60 28.70
CA ALA A 246 36.61 4.83 27.34
C ALA A 246 35.43 5.82 27.26
N VAL A 247 34.89 6.28 28.39
CA VAL A 247 33.72 7.16 28.47
C VAL A 247 34.07 8.42 29.24
N ASP A 248 33.69 9.59 28.72
CA ASP A 248 33.89 10.89 29.36
C ASP A 248 32.73 11.24 30.30
N GLU A 249 31.50 10.91 29.92
CA GLU A 249 30.30 11.15 30.72
C GLU A 249 29.25 10.06 30.48
N ILE A 250 28.50 9.72 31.51
CA ILE A 250 27.39 8.78 31.45
C ILE A 250 26.10 9.53 31.80
N VAL A 251 25.07 9.34 30.97
CA VAL A 251 23.72 9.86 31.22
C VAL A 251 22.74 8.71 31.41
N GLU A 252 21.75 8.93 32.28
CA GLU A 252 20.69 7.96 32.54
C GLU A 252 19.40 8.34 31.82
N MET A 253 18.78 7.34 31.18
CA MET A 253 17.54 7.49 30.43
C MET A 253 16.51 6.41 30.79
N GLY A 254 15.24 6.79 30.72
CA GLY A 254 14.11 5.87 30.89
C GLY A 254 13.68 5.20 29.58
N SER A 255 12.81 4.21 29.69
CA SER A 255 12.26 3.47 28.56
C SER A 255 11.24 4.27 27.77
N HIS A 256 10.43 5.12 28.41
CA HIS A 256 9.45 5.93 27.69
C HIS A 256 10.09 6.78 26.58
N ASP A 257 11.11 7.58 26.92
CA ASP A 257 11.81 8.44 25.94
C ASP A 257 12.51 7.64 24.84
N SER A 258 13.04 6.47 25.20
CA SER A 258 13.67 5.53 24.27
C SER A 258 12.72 5.04 23.19
N PHE A 259 11.52 4.61 23.60
CA PHE A 259 10.50 4.12 22.66
C PHE A 259 9.87 5.28 21.88
N ALA A 260 9.64 6.44 22.51
CA ALA A 260 9.02 7.61 21.87
C ALA A 260 9.91 8.16 20.74
N LEU A 261 11.19 8.43 21.03
CA LEU A 261 12.12 8.95 20.00
C LEU A 261 12.41 7.91 18.92
N SER A 262 12.42 6.62 19.26
CA SER A 262 12.52 5.56 18.26
C SER A 262 11.30 5.54 17.34
N LEU A 263 10.09 5.70 17.88
CA LEU A 263 8.85 5.79 17.09
C LEU A 263 8.87 7.01 16.16
N ASP A 264 9.34 8.16 16.65
CA ASP A 264 9.52 9.36 15.82
C ASP A 264 10.53 9.12 14.71
N LEU A 265 11.71 8.54 15.00
CA LEU A 265 12.68 8.16 13.98
C LEU A 265 12.05 7.27 12.89
N ILE A 266 11.29 6.24 13.28
CA ILE A 266 10.60 5.33 12.35
C ILE A 266 9.63 6.09 11.45
N ARG A 267 8.76 6.92 12.02
CA ARG A 267 7.74 7.70 11.28
C ARG A 267 8.34 8.71 10.30
N HIS A 268 9.60 9.08 10.52
CA HIS A 268 10.32 10.05 9.71
C HIS A 268 11.38 9.42 8.80
N GLY A 269 11.38 8.08 8.65
CA GLY A 269 12.15 7.33 7.65
C GLY A 269 13.40 6.62 8.17
N ILE A 270 13.72 6.71 9.47
CA ILE A 270 14.86 6.03 10.10
C ILE A 270 14.35 4.84 10.91
N VAL A 271 14.22 3.69 10.24
CA VAL A 271 13.73 2.46 10.88
C VAL A 271 14.78 1.91 11.84
N CYS A 272 14.51 2.01 13.14
CA CYS A 272 15.43 1.60 14.20
C CYS A 272 14.67 1.16 15.46
N GLY A 273 15.28 0.28 16.26
CA GLY A 273 14.72 -0.21 17.51
C GLY A 273 14.89 0.76 18.69
N PRO A 274 14.28 0.44 19.86
CA PRO A 274 14.20 1.34 21.02
C PRO A 274 15.58 1.73 21.57
N SER A 275 16.57 0.84 21.49
CA SER A 275 17.95 1.14 21.90
C SER A 275 18.61 2.28 21.09
N SER A 276 18.10 2.56 19.88
CA SER A 276 18.55 3.67 19.04
C SER A 276 17.92 4.99 19.50
N GLY A 277 16.61 4.98 19.77
CA GLY A 277 15.92 6.12 20.38
C GLY A 277 16.48 6.45 21.77
N PHE A 278 16.91 5.44 22.52
CA PHE A 278 17.62 5.60 23.80
C PHE A 278 18.94 6.36 23.66
N ASN A 279 19.75 6.03 22.64
CA ASN A 279 21.01 6.74 22.36
C ASN A 279 20.74 8.21 21.99
N LEU A 280 19.71 8.45 21.17
CA LEU A 280 19.30 9.81 20.79
C LEU A 280 18.79 10.60 22.00
N ALA A 281 17.98 9.97 22.86
CA ALA A 281 17.47 10.58 24.09
C ALA A 281 18.62 10.99 25.04
N GLY A 282 19.60 10.11 25.22
CA GLY A 282 20.80 10.40 26.01
C GLY A 282 21.60 11.56 25.43
N LEU A 283 21.77 11.59 24.10
CA LEU A 283 22.42 12.70 23.41
C LEU A 283 21.67 14.02 23.60
N PHE A 284 20.34 14.04 23.49
CA PHE A 284 19.52 15.23 23.73
C PHE A 284 19.68 15.73 25.16
N ARG A 285 19.61 14.82 26.16
CA ARG A 285 19.81 15.18 27.56
C ARG A 285 21.19 15.77 27.82
N PHE A 286 22.23 15.23 27.21
CA PHE A 286 23.59 15.76 27.28
C PHE A 286 23.68 17.17 26.67
N ILE A 287 23.13 17.37 25.48
CA ILE A 287 23.12 18.66 24.79
C ILE A 287 22.37 19.70 25.64
N GLU A 288 21.18 19.39 26.15
CA GLU A 288 20.42 20.33 26.98
C GLU A 288 21.15 20.68 28.27
N LYS A 289 21.78 19.70 28.93
CA LYS A 289 22.60 19.95 30.11
C LYS A 289 23.74 20.92 29.81
N ARG A 290 24.46 20.73 28.70
CA ARG A 290 25.56 21.62 28.27
C ARG A 290 25.05 23.01 27.88
N LYS A 291 23.88 23.09 27.25
CA LYS A 291 23.21 24.35 26.88
C LYS A 291 22.81 25.14 28.12
N ALA A 292 22.22 24.48 29.11
CA ALA A 292 21.84 25.09 30.39
C ALA A 292 23.05 25.60 31.19
N LEU A 293 24.22 24.98 31.01
CA LEU A 293 25.48 25.39 31.62
C LEU A 293 26.30 26.37 30.76
N ASP A 294 25.79 26.79 29.59
CA ASP A 294 26.50 27.62 28.60
C ASP A 294 27.88 27.07 28.19
N THR A 295 28.00 25.74 28.14
CA THR A 295 29.25 25.03 27.77
C THR A 295 29.13 24.29 26.44
N LEU A 296 27.99 24.37 25.75
CA LEU A 296 27.75 23.62 24.52
C LEU A 296 28.79 23.92 23.44
N GLN A 297 29.12 25.20 23.24
CA GLN A 297 30.06 25.62 22.18
C GLN A 297 31.52 25.24 22.45
N THR A 298 31.85 24.74 23.65
CA THR A 298 33.18 24.16 23.90
C THR A 298 33.41 22.87 23.12
N LEU A 299 32.35 22.25 22.59
CA LEU A 299 32.42 21.03 21.77
C LEU A 299 32.58 21.32 20.27
N ALA A 300 32.42 22.57 19.83
CA ALA A 300 32.41 22.92 18.41
C ALA A 300 33.75 22.63 17.72
N GLY A 301 33.67 22.14 16.49
CA GLY A 301 34.83 21.89 15.64
C GLY A 301 35.39 23.18 15.03
N PRO A 302 36.50 23.07 14.27
CA PRO A 302 37.06 24.21 13.54
C PRO A 302 36.11 24.86 12.52
N ASP A 303 35.09 24.13 12.07
CA ASP A 303 34.03 24.59 11.17
C ASP A 303 32.90 25.33 11.90
N GLY A 304 32.93 25.41 13.23
CA GLY A 304 31.94 26.09 14.06
C GLY A 304 30.71 25.25 14.41
N ASP A 305 30.56 24.07 13.82
CA ASP A 305 29.47 23.13 14.10
C ASP A 305 29.89 22.07 15.14
N ILE A 306 28.90 21.45 15.79
CA ILE A 306 29.06 20.32 16.70
C ILE A 306 28.45 19.09 16.02
N HIS A 307 29.31 18.20 15.52
CA HIS A 307 28.93 16.98 14.83
C HIS A 307 28.81 15.81 15.82
N CYS A 308 27.57 15.40 16.08
CA CYS A 308 27.24 14.32 16.99
C CYS A 308 26.83 13.05 16.23
N VAL A 309 27.40 11.90 16.59
CA VAL A 309 27.00 10.60 16.05
C VAL A 309 26.35 9.75 17.14
N PHE A 310 25.18 9.18 16.87
CA PHE A 310 24.56 8.17 17.72
C PHE A 310 24.37 6.85 16.96
N LEU A 311 24.39 5.73 17.66
CA LEU A 311 24.32 4.40 17.05
C LEU A 311 22.86 3.94 16.90
N CYS A 312 22.47 3.54 15.68
CA CYS A 312 21.21 2.84 15.43
C CYS A 312 21.46 1.33 15.43
N CYS A 313 21.16 0.68 16.56
CA CYS A 313 21.70 -0.64 16.89
C CYS A 313 20.98 -1.81 16.22
N ASP A 314 19.66 -1.75 16.04
CA ASP A 314 18.82 -2.85 15.54
C ASP A 314 17.50 -2.34 14.95
N LEU A 315 16.64 -3.26 14.51
CA LEU A 315 15.32 -2.98 13.94
C LEU A 315 14.21 -3.07 15.01
N PRO A 316 13.06 -2.39 14.82
CA PRO A 316 11.99 -2.32 15.82
C PRO A 316 11.12 -3.58 15.90
N TYR A 317 11.15 -4.45 14.89
CA TYR A 317 10.22 -5.58 14.75
C TYR A 317 10.15 -6.54 15.94
N PRO A 318 11.25 -6.89 16.63
CA PRO A 318 11.17 -7.75 17.82
C PRO A 318 10.44 -7.12 19.00
N TYR A 319 10.17 -5.81 18.94
CA TYR A 319 9.70 -5.00 20.07
C TYR A 319 8.33 -4.38 19.82
N VAL A 320 7.59 -4.79 18.77
CA VAL A 320 6.31 -4.18 18.39
C VAL A 320 5.36 -4.07 19.59
N ASN A 321 5.12 -5.16 20.33
CA ASN A 321 4.27 -5.13 21.52
C ASN A 321 4.80 -4.18 22.61
N GLU A 322 6.13 -4.12 22.78
CA GLU A 322 6.75 -3.26 23.79
C GLU A 322 6.54 -1.76 23.47
N TYR A 323 6.38 -1.36 22.19
CA TYR A 323 6.02 0.03 21.86
C TYR A 323 4.63 0.41 22.40
N PHE A 324 3.65 -0.49 22.27
CA PHE A 324 2.31 -0.25 22.81
C PHE A 324 2.32 -0.26 24.34
N ASP A 325 3.01 -1.23 24.95
CA ASP A 325 3.13 -1.34 26.41
C ASP A 325 3.79 -0.09 27.05
N LYS A 326 4.75 0.53 26.36
CA LYS A 326 5.56 1.63 26.90
C LYS A 326 5.01 3.03 26.61
N LEU A 327 4.34 3.22 25.48
CA LEU A 327 3.83 4.53 25.06
C LEU A 327 2.32 4.68 25.27
N GLY A 328 1.59 3.57 25.25
CA GLY A 328 0.13 3.54 25.28
C GLY A 328 -0.51 3.89 23.93
N ASP A 329 -1.80 3.56 23.79
CA ASP A 329 -2.52 3.61 22.51
C ASP A 329 -2.62 5.02 21.90
N SER A 330 -2.56 6.07 22.73
CA SER A 330 -2.63 7.47 22.27
C SER A 330 -1.51 7.87 21.29
N TYR A 331 -0.39 7.14 21.27
CA TYR A 331 0.68 7.37 20.31
C TYR A 331 0.37 6.81 18.93
N PHE A 332 -0.64 5.96 18.77
CA PHE A 332 -0.97 5.23 17.55
C PHE A 332 -2.31 5.68 16.98
N GLY A 333 -2.45 5.63 15.66
CA GLY A 333 -3.73 5.93 15.02
C GLY A 333 -4.79 4.89 15.40
N PRO A 334 -6.07 5.28 15.53
CA PRO A 334 -7.13 4.33 15.88
C PRO A 334 -7.31 3.28 14.78
N ILE A 335 -7.72 2.08 15.18
CA ILE A 335 -8.20 1.08 14.24
C ILE A 335 -9.65 1.43 13.93
N HIS A 336 -9.92 1.84 12.69
CA HIS A 336 -11.30 2.01 12.24
C HIS A 336 -11.94 0.63 12.01
N ASN A 337 -13.17 0.44 12.50
CA ASN A 337 -13.89 -0.83 12.50
C ASN A 337 -13.20 -1.92 13.35
N GLU A 338 -12.62 -1.55 14.49
CA GLU A 338 -11.92 -2.46 15.42
C GLU A 338 -12.80 -3.64 15.90
N GLU A 339 -14.12 -3.46 15.89
CA GLU A 339 -15.09 -4.48 16.24
C GLU A 339 -15.05 -5.70 15.30
N LEU A 340 -14.46 -5.56 14.11
CA LEU A 340 -14.24 -6.65 13.16
C LEU A 340 -13.01 -7.51 13.48
N LEU A 341 -12.18 -7.12 14.47
CA LEU A 341 -11.04 -7.94 14.89
C LEU A 341 -11.52 -9.31 15.41
N GLY A 342 -11.07 -10.37 14.76
CA GLY A 342 -11.45 -11.75 15.09
C GLY A 342 -12.85 -12.17 14.60
N VAL A 343 -13.51 -11.32 13.81
CA VAL A 343 -14.84 -11.54 13.25
C VAL A 343 -14.71 -11.68 11.73
N ASP A 344 -15.62 -12.44 11.11
CA ASP A 344 -15.62 -12.69 9.67
C ASP A 344 -14.27 -13.20 9.11
N SER A 345 -13.63 -14.08 9.88
CA SER A 345 -12.28 -14.58 9.58
C SER A 345 -12.25 -15.76 8.60
N TYR A 346 -13.42 -16.25 8.19
CA TYR A 346 -13.52 -17.39 7.29
C TYR A 346 -13.43 -16.94 5.82
N ARG A 347 -12.91 -17.84 4.99
CA ARG A 347 -12.70 -17.59 3.56
C ARG A 347 -14.03 -17.43 2.83
N TYR A 348 -14.11 -16.47 1.92
CA TYR A 348 -15.13 -16.41 0.86
C TYR A 348 -14.63 -17.02 -0.45
N ASP A 349 -15.54 -17.58 -1.25
CA ASP A 349 -15.24 -18.07 -2.60
C ASP A 349 -16.42 -17.76 -3.53
N GLU A 350 -16.15 -17.12 -4.68
CA GLU A 350 -17.18 -16.78 -5.67
C GLU A 350 -17.90 -18.01 -6.23
N LYS A 351 -17.27 -19.20 -6.16
CA LYS A 351 -17.90 -20.45 -6.61
C LYS A 351 -19.09 -20.87 -5.74
N TRP A 352 -19.13 -20.43 -4.49
CA TRP A 352 -20.25 -20.69 -3.58
C TRP A 352 -21.38 -19.69 -3.79
N GLU A 353 -21.21 -18.70 -4.66
CA GLU A 353 -22.21 -17.69 -4.95
C GLU A 353 -22.82 -17.97 -6.33
N ARG A 354 -24.00 -18.59 -6.33
CA ARG A 354 -24.69 -19.06 -7.52
C ARG A 354 -25.52 -17.95 -8.14
N LYS A 355 -25.60 -17.90 -9.47
CA LYS A 355 -26.65 -17.11 -10.14
C LYS A 355 -28.01 -17.71 -9.81
N ALA A 356 -29.03 -16.87 -9.70
CA ALA A 356 -30.39 -17.29 -9.35
C ALA A 356 -30.92 -18.42 -10.26
N SER A 357 -30.71 -18.33 -11.58
CA SER A 357 -31.09 -19.39 -12.55
C SER A 357 -30.39 -20.72 -12.26
N ASP A 358 -29.08 -20.68 -12.08
CA ASP A 358 -28.24 -21.87 -11.92
C ASP A 358 -28.52 -22.52 -10.56
N ALA A 359 -28.83 -21.72 -9.54
CA ALA A 359 -29.23 -22.19 -8.22
C ALA A 359 -30.57 -22.95 -8.28
N LEU A 360 -31.57 -22.42 -9.00
CA LEU A 360 -32.85 -23.09 -9.19
C LEU A 360 -32.67 -24.41 -9.95
N GLU A 361 -31.90 -24.41 -11.04
CA GLU A 361 -31.62 -25.62 -11.81
C GLU A 361 -30.88 -26.68 -10.97
N ASP A 362 -29.94 -26.27 -10.11
CA ASP A 362 -29.15 -27.19 -9.29
C ASP A 362 -29.92 -27.79 -8.14
N PHE A 363 -30.83 -27.03 -7.52
CA PHE A 363 -31.51 -27.43 -6.27
C PHE A 363 -32.95 -27.92 -6.49
N TYR A 364 -33.58 -27.64 -7.63
CA TYR A 364 -34.93 -28.10 -7.95
C TYR A 364 -34.99 -28.97 -9.22
N GLN A 365 -35.98 -29.87 -9.26
CA GLN A 365 -36.38 -30.62 -10.45
C GLN A 365 -37.42 -29.79 -11.21
N ILE A 366 -36.97 -29.05 -12.23
CA ILE A 366 -37.84 -28.18 -13.02
C ILE A 366 -38.15 -28.87 -14.36
N PRO A 367 -39.43 -29.09 -14.72
CA PRO A 367 -39.81 -29.63 -16.02
C PRO A 367 -39.41 -28.69 -17.16
N LYS A 368 -38.73 -29.21 -18.20
CA LYS A 368 -38.23 -28.44 -19.35
C LYS A 368 -39.30 -27.67 -20.17
N THR A 369 -40.58 -27.83 -19.88
CA THR A 369 -41.72 -27.24 -20.60
C THR A 369 -42.41 -26.10 -19.85
N ALA A 370 -41.92 -25.70 -18.68
CA ALA A 370 -42.49 -24.60 -17.91
C ALA A 370 -41.83 -23.26 -18.31
N ASP A 371 -42.44 -22.54 -19.25
CA ASP A 371 -41.99 -21.21 -19.70
C ASP A 371 -42.25 -20.07 -18.68
N ASP A 372 -42.94 -20.35 -17.58
CA ASP A 372 -43.13 -19.40 -16.46
C ASP A 372 -42.46 -19.95 -15.19
N MET A 373 -41.21 -19.56 -14.95
CA MET A 373 -40.46 -20.06 -13.78
C MET A 373 -40.92 -19.46 -12.44
N LEU A 374 -41.66 -18.34 -12.44
CA LEU A 374 -41.99 -17.62 -11.18
C LEU A 374 -43.36 -16.89 -11.18
N GLY A 375 -44.20 -17.03 -12.21
CA GLY A 375 -45.60 -16.57 -12.20
C GLY A 375 -46.53 -17.41 -11.29
N LEU A 376 -45.97 -18.14 -10.33
CA LEU A 376 -46.64 -19.15 -9.52
C LEU A 376 -46.82 -18.62 -8.10
N ALA A 377 -47.78 -17.71 -7.97
CA ALA A 377 -48.22 -17.16 -6.69
C ALA A 377 -48.98 -18.22 -5.87
N SER A 378 -48.47 -18.50 -4.66
CA SER A 378 -49.13 -18.85 -3.39
C SER A 378 -50.45 -19.64 -3.35
N ASP A 379 -50.80 -20.43 -4.37
CA ASP A 379 -52.03 -21.24 -4.36
C ASP A 379 -51.67 -22.70 -4.04
N SER A 380 -52.22 -23.19 -2.92
CA SER A 380 -52.03 -24.52 -2.31
C SER A 380 -52.24 -25.75 -3.22
N LYS A 381 -52.56 -25.54 -4.51
CA LYS A 381 -52.80 -26.57 -5.51
C LYS A 381 -51.61 -26.86 -6.44
N GLN A 382 -50.52 -26.09 -6.39
CA GLN A 382 -49.38 -26.20 -7.32
C GLN A 382 -48.00 -26.48 -6.71
N ASP A 383 -47.90 -26.75 -5.39
CA ASP A 383 -46.72 -27.39 -4.75
C ASP A 383 -46.34 -28.77 -5.37
N SER A 384 -47.18 -29.28 -6.28
CA SER A 384 -47.05 -30.55 -6.98
C SER A 384 -46.15 -30.51 -8.22
N LEU A 385 -45.59 -29.36 -8.62
CA LEU A 385 -44.83 -29.22 -9.87
C LEU A 385 -43.33 -28.90 -9.71
N ILE A 386 -42.91 -28.34 -8.57
CA ILE A 386 -41.51 -27.98 -8.30
C ILE A 386 -41.03 -28.75 -7.07
N HIS A 387 -40.22 -29.79 -7.31
CA HIS A 387 -39.71 -30.64 -6.25
C HIS A 387 -38.21 -30.40 -6.01
N PRO A 388 -37.75 -30.26 -4.76
CA PRO A 388 -36.32 -30.19 -4.49
C PRO A 388 -35.61 -31.47 -4.99
N LYS A 389 -34.36 -31.34 -5.41
CA LYS A 389 -33.54 -32.52 -5.75
C LYS A 389 -33.22 -33.33 -4.49
N PRO A 390 -33.01 -34.66 -4.61
CA PRO A 390 -32.54 -35.48 -3.50
C PRO A 390 -31.28 -34.88 -2.87
N ASP A 391 -31.13 -35.05 -1.56
CA ASP A 391 -29.95 -34.60 -0.79
C ASP A 391 -29.67 -33.09 -0.87
N THR A 392 -30.71 -32.28 -1.09
CA THR A 392 -30.62 -30.81 -1.06
C THR A 392 -31.50 -30.20 0.02
N VAL A 393 -31.13 -29.00 0.48
CA VAL A 393 -31.95 -28.16 1.35
C VAL A 393 -31.80 -26.70 0.98
N VAL A 394 -32.92 -25.97 0.94
CA VAL A 394 -32.94 -24.53 0.75
C VAL A 394 -33.26 -23.87 2.09
N VAL A 395 -32.37 -23.00 2.54
CA VAL A 395 -32.47 -22.29 3.82
C VAL A 395 -32.70 -20.81 3.53
N ASP A 396 -33.84 -20.30 3.98
CA ASP A 396 -34.20 -18.89 3.85
C ASP A 396 -33.93 -18.16 5.17
N LEU A 397 -33.00 -17.20 5.11
CA LEU A 397 -32.53 -16.46 6.27
C LEU A 397 -33.35 -15.21 6.59
N ARG A 398 -34.36 -14.87 5.78
CA ARG A 398 -35.23 -13.68 5.96
C ARG A 398 -36.12 -13.83 7.18
N GLN A 399 -36.74 -12.72 7.60
CA GLN A 399 -37.68 -12.71 8.72
C GLN A 399 -38.91 -13.58 8.41
N ALA A 400 -39.47 -14.22 9.45
CA ALA A 400 -40.58 -15.15 9.31
C ALA A 400 -41.82 -14.53 8.63
N VAL A 401 -42.03 -13.21 8.82
CA VAL A 401 -43.12 -12.47 8.16
C VAL A 401 -42.94 -12.43 6.64
N ASP A 402 -41.72 -12.20 6.16
CA ASP A 402 -41.43 -12.12 4.73
C ASP A 402 -41.44 -13.51 4.07
N PHE A 403 -40.99 -14.52 4.81
CA PHE A 403 -41.10 -15.93 4.42
C PHE A 403 -42.57 -16.37 4.27
N ALA A 404 -43.45 -15.94 5.18
CA ALA A 404 -44.88 -16.25 5.12
C ALA A 404 -45.60 -15.59 3.93
N ILE A 405 -45.12 -14.44 3.47
CA ILE A 405 -45.65 -13.78 2.26
C ILE A 405 -45.30 -14.61 1.02
N PHE A 406 -44.03 -14.98 0.87
CA PHE A 406 -43.56 -15.78 -0.24
C PHE A 406 -42.25 -16.49 0.11
N HIS A 407 -42.15 -17.76 -0.25
CA HIS A 407 -40.94 -18.56 -0.13
C HIS A 407 -40.88 -19.60 -1.25
N LEU A 408 -39.68 -20.13 -1.52
CA LEU A 408 -39.54 -21.24 -2.46
C LEU A 408 -40.13 -22.53 -1.87
N PRO A 409 -40.79 -23.39 -2.67
CA PRO A 409 -41.37 -24.64 -2.19
C PRO A 409 -40.34 -25.49 -1.42
N SER A 410 -40.77 -26.07 -0.30
CA SER A 410 -39.93 -26.91 0.57
C SER A 410 -38.69 -26.22 1.17
N SER A 411 -38.58 -24.89 1.11
CA SER A 411 -37.52 -24.16 1.82
C SER A 411 -37.81 -24.08 3.33
N VAL A 412 -36.75 -23.98 4.14
CA VAL A 412 -36.84 -23.87 5.59
C VAL A 412 -36.41 -22.48 6.04
N ASN A 413 -37.25 -21.82 6.83
CA ASN A 413 -36.93 -20.51 7.37
C ASN A 413 -36.05 -20.59 8.63
N ILE A 414 -34.94 -19.85 8.63
CA ILE A 414 -34.08 -19.61 9.79
C ILE A 414 -33.88 -18.09 9.91
N PRO A 415 -34.77 -17.37 10.60
CA PRO A 415 -34.86 -15.91 10.53
C PRO A 415 -33.73 -15.21 11.31
N ILE A 416 -32.55 -15.11 10.69
CA ILE A 416 -31.34 -14.50 11.30
C ILE A 416 -31.03 -13.13 10.68
N VAL A 417 -31.56 -12.82 9.49
CA VAL A 417 -31.24 -11.58 8.76
C VAL A 417 -32.35 -10.54 8.97
N GLU A 418 -31.97 -9.35 9.44
CA GLU A 418 -32.89 -8.22 9.61
C GLU A 418 -33.44 -7.70 8.28
N SER A 419 -34.60 -7.05 8.30
CA SER A 419 -35.33 -6.62 7.08
C SER A 419 -34.87 -5.30 6.47
N ASP A 420 -33.91 -4.60 7.08
CA ASP A 420 -33.46 -3.26 6.68
C ASP A 420 -32.64 -3.23 5.36
N ARG A 421 -32.33 -4.40 4.78
CA ARG A 421 -31.63 -4.59 3.48
C ARG A 421 -30.30 -3.84 3.37
N ILE A 422 -29.69 -3.48 4.49
CA ILE A 422 -28.34 -2.90 4.49
C ILE A 422 -27.37 -4.07 4.37
N SER A 423 -26.54 -4.06 3.32
CA SER A 423 -25.51 -5.08 3.15
C SER A 423 -24.58 -5.08 4.37
N PRO A 424 -24.30 -6.25 4.98
CA PRO A 424 -23.32 -6.35 6.05
C PRO A 424 -21.93 -5.83 5.61
N PHE A 425 -21.61 -5.87 4.31
CA PHE A 425 -20.31 -5.41 3.81
C PHE A 425 -20.15 -3.87 3.77
N PHE A 426 -21.23 -3.11 4.02
CA PHE A 426 -21.18 -1.65 4.11
C PHE A 426 -21.24 -1.11 5.53
N ASP A 427 -21.53 -1.95 6.52
CA ASP A 427 -21.60 -1.55 7.93
C ASP A 427 -20.94 -2.63 8.84
N PRO A 428 -19.83 -2.28 9.54
CA PRO A 428 -19.09 -3.23 10.35
C PRO A 428 -19.87 -3.78 11.55
N GLN A 429 -20.81 -3.02 12.12
CA GLN A 429 -21.63 -3.47 13.25
C GLN A 429 -22.65 -4.50 12.78
N ILE A 430 -23.24 -4.30 11.60
CA ILE A 430 -24.15 -5.25 10.98
C ILE A 430 -23.42 -6.55 10.65
N LEU A 431 -22.25 -6.48 9.98
CA LEU A 431 -21.44 -7.67 9.68
C LEU A 431 -21.07 -8.42 10.95
N ARG A 432 -20.63 -7.69 11.99
CA ARG A 432 -20.25 -8.30 13.26
C ARG A 432 -21.40 -9.01 13.94
N SER A 433 -22.54 -8.33 14.07
CA SER A 433 -23.73 -8.89 14.69
C SER A 433 -24.22 -10.12 13.93
N LEU A 434 -24.26 -10.05 12.58
CA LEU A 434 -24.63 -11.17 11.73
C LEU A 434 -23.68 -12.36 11.90
N TRP A 435 -22.37 -12.14 11.77
CA TRP A 435 -21.38 -13.22 11.88
C TRP A 435 -21.41 -13.90 13.25
N LEU A 436 -21.53 -13.14 14.34
CA LEU A 436 -21.63 -13.71 15.68
C LEU A 436 -22.89 -14.55 15.87
N ARG A 437 -24.04 -14.09 15.36
CA ARG A 437 -25.28 -14.88 15.39
C ARG A 437 -25.17 -16.16 14.58
N LEU A 438 -24.56 -16.09 13.40
CA LEU A 438 -24.33 -17.26 12.54
C LEU A 438 -23.36 -18.25 13.21
N GLU A 439 -22.26 -17.77 13.79
CA GLU A 439 -21.33 -18.62 14.54
C GLU A 439 -22.02 -19.29 15.72
N ASP A 440 -22.79 -18.57 16.53
CA ASP A 440 -23.53 -19.14 17.66
C ASP A 440 -24.52 -20.22 17.19
N THR A 441 -25.27 -19.93 16.12
CA THR A 441 -26.26 -20.85 15.53
C THR A 441 -25.61 -22.15 15.01
N PHE A 442 -24.50 -22.04 14.28
CA PHE A 442 -23.94 -23.17 13.51
C PHE A 442 -22.73 -23.83 14.16
N LYS A 443 -22.16 -23.27 15.23
CA LYS A 443 -21.07 -23.91 15.98
C LYS A 443 -21.54 -25.17 16.70
N THR A 444 -22.73 -25.13 17.29
CA THR A 444 -23.37 -26.27 17.97
C THR A 444 -24.86 -26.25 17.66
N PRO A 445 -25.26 -26.60 16.41
CA PRO A 445 -26.64 -26.50 15.99
C PRO A 445 -27.51 -27.47 16.80
N GLU A 446 -28.74 -27.04 17.12
CA GLU A 446 -29.73 -27.90 17.75
C GLU A 446 -29.96 -29.18 16.93
N PRO A 447 -30.35 -30.31 17.55
CA PRO A 447 -30.48 -31.60 16.85
C PRO A 447 -31.34 -31.55 15.59
N ALA A 448 -32.42 -30.76 15.61
CA ALA A 448 -33.30 -30.56 14.46
C ALA A 448 -32.59 -29.86 13.30
N LEU A 449 -31.85 -28.78 13.59
CA LEU A 449 -31.07 -28.03 12.60
C LEU A 449 -29.89 -28.86 12.08
N ARG A 450 -29.22 -29.63 12.94
CA ARG A 450 -28.15 -30.54 12.51
C ARG A 450 -28.69 -31.56 11.50
N SER A 451 -29.79 -32.25 11.85
CA SER A 451 -30.44 -33.24 10.98
C SER A 451 -30.92 -32.64 9.65
N LEU A 452 -31.32 -31.35 9.68
CA LEU A 452 -31.71 -30.65 8.47
C LEU A 452 -30.56 -30.50 7.47
N LEU A 453 -29.35 -30.20 7.94
CA LEU A 453 -28.20 -29.82 7.12
C LEU A 453 -27.24 -30.99 6.81
N GLU A 454 -27.14 -31.98 7.70
CA GLU A 454 -26.15 -33.05 7.61
C GLU A 454 -26.32 -33.91 6.36
N GLY A 455 -25.24 -34.11 5.61
CA GLY A 455 -25.23 -34.92 4.38
C GLY A 455 -25.92 -34.27 3.17
N LYS A 456 -26.35 -33.01 3.25
CA LYS A 456 -27.06 -32.31 2.17
C LYS A 456 -26.25 -31.16 1.57
N ARG A 457 -26.54 -30.85 0.30
CA ARG A 457 -26.17 -29.57 -0.33
C ARG A 457 -27.12 -28.48 0.14
N ILE A 458 -26.59 -27.35 0.58
CA ILE A 458 -27.37 -26.27 1.20
C ILE A 458 -27.36 -25.06 0.26
N LEU A 459 -28.54 -24.54 -0.09
CA LEU A 459 -28.68 -23.25 -0.76
C LEU A 459 -29.22 -22.21 0.21
N LEU A 460 -28.46 -21.14 0.40
CA LEU A 460 -28.79 -20.04 1.30
C LEU A 460 -29.42 -18.90 0.53
N LEU A 461 -30.52 -18.39 1.08
CA LEU A 461 -31.24 -17.25 0.55
C LEU A 461 -31.38 -16.17 1.62
N CYS A 462 -31.26 -14.92 1.20
CA CYS A 462 -31.67 -13.76 1.98
C CYS A 462 -32.23 -12.70 1.01
N TYR A 463 -32.46 -11.48 1.47
CA TYR A 463 -33.06 -10.43 0.62
C TYR A 463 -32.23 -10.11 -0.63
N ASP A 464 -30.95 -9.77 -0.46
CA ASP A 464 -30.03 -9.28 -1.50
C ASP A 464 -28.83 -10.21 -1.78
N GLY A 465 -28.71 -11.31 -1.03
CA GLY A 465 -27.67 -12.32 -1.17
C GLY A 465 -26.46 -12.11 -0.25
N ASP A 466 -26.23 -10.92 0.29
CA ASP A 466 -24.99 -10.60 0.99
C ASP A 466 -24.92 -11.29 2.36
N SER A 467 -26.01 -11.31 3.13
CA SER A 467 -26.04 -12.04 4.39
C SER A 467 -26.00 -13.57 4.21
N ALA A 468 -26.58 -14.07 3.12
CA ALA A 468 -26.49 -15.48 2.74
C ALA A 468 -25.06 -15.86 2.37
N ARG A 469 -24.31 -14.94 1.73
CA ARG A 469 -22.88 -15.11 1.45
C ARG A 469 -22.04 -15.21 2.73
N VAL A 470 -22.30 -14.39 3.75
CA VAL A 470 -21.64 -14.52 5.07
C VAL A 470 -21.96 -15.88 5.70
N CYS A 471 -23.23 -16.31 5.66
CA CYS A 471 -23.66 -17.60 6.17
C CYS A 471 -22.99 -18.78 5.44
N ALA A 472 -22.81 -18.69 4.12
CA ALA A 472 -22.12 -19.71 3.33
C ALA A 472 -20.67 -19.89 3.82
N SER A 473 -19.96 -18.78 4.08
CA SER A 473 -18.61 -18.80 4.63
C SER A 473 -18.54 -19.51 5.99
N VAL A 474 -19.47 -19.20 6.89
CA VAL A 474 -19.58 -19.84 8.21
C VAL A 474 -19.85 -21.34 8.08
N LEU A 475 -20.84 -21.75 7.30
CA LEU A 475 -21.20 -23.16 7.10
C LEU A 475 -20.06 -23.96 6.43
N ARG A 476 -19.40 -23.38 5.43
CA ARG A 476 -18.22 -23.98 4.76
C ARG A 476 -17.07 -24.20 5.74
N ALA A 477 -16.82 -23.25 6.64
CA ALA A 477 -15.81 -23.40 7.70
C ALA A 477 -16.16 -24.51 8.71
N LYS A 478 -17.45 -24.86 8.85
CA LYS A 478 -17.94 -25.98 9.66
C LYS A 478 -18.07 -27.30 8.89
N GLY A 479 -17.63 -27.34 7.63
CA GLY A 479 -17.56 -28.56 6.81
C GLY A 479 -18.82 -28.86 6.00
N TYR A 480 -19.80 -27.96 5.97
CA TYR A 480 -21.01 -28.15 5.16
C TYR A 480 -20.81 -27.72 3.71
N GLU A 481 -21.52 -28.37 2.78
CA GLU A 481 -21.58 -27.95 1.38
C GLU A 481 -22.66 -26.87 1.21
N ALA A 482 -22.29 -25.60 1.44
CA ALA A 482 -23.21 -24.47 1.36
C ALA A 482 -22.88 -23.51 0.23
N ASP A 483 -23.91 -23.15 -0.52
CA ASP A 483 -23.91 -22.14 -1.57
C ASP A 483 -24.94 -21.06 -1.23
N SER A 484 -24.81 -19.86 -1.81
CA SER A 484 -25.71 -18.72 -1.63
C SER A 484 -26.15 -18.20 -2.99
N VAL A 485 -27.32 -17.57 -3.07
CA VAL A 485 -27.79 -16.94 -4.32
C VAL A 485 -27.34 -15.49 -4.40
N ARG A 486 -26.57 -15.17 -5.46
CA ARG A 486 -26.17 -13.80 -5.78
C ARG A 486 -27.41 -12.94 -6.04
N GLY A 487 -27.52 -11.82 -5.34
CA GLY A 487 -28.69 -10.93 -5.44
C GLY A 487 -29.91 -11.42 -4.66
N GLY A 488 -29.81 -12.55 -3.95
CA GLY A 488 -30.83 -13.08 -3.05
C GLY A 488 -32.20 -13.26 -3.71
N PHE A 489 -33.25 -13.00 -2.94
CA PHE A 489 -34.62 -13.00 -3.42
C PHE A 489 -34.88 -11.94 -4.50
N GLY A 490 -34.22 -10.79 -4.46
CA GLY A 490 -34.37 -9.77 -5.51
C GLY A 490 -33.95 -10.28 -6.90
N ALA A 491 -32.91 -11.11 -6.97
CA ALA A 491 -32.50 -11.75 -8.22
C ALA A 491 -33.45 -12.87 -8.66
N LEU A 492 -34.09 -13.58 -7.72
CA LEU A 492 -35.15 -14.53 -8.04
C LEU A 492 -36.37 -13.79 -8.61
N GLU A 493 -36.84 -12.72 -7.98
CA GLU A 493 -37.96 -11.92 -8.49
C GLU A 493 -37.69 -11.36 -9.90
N ALA A 494 -36.47 -10.93 -10.19
CA ALA A 494 -36.12 -10.41 -11.51
C ALA A 494 -36.24 -11.44 -12.65
N LEU A 495 -36.23 -12.74 -12.34
CA LEU A 495 -36.42 -13.82 -13.32
C LEU A 495 -37.90 -14.06 -13.66
N SER A 496 -38.86 -13.50 -12.91
CA SER A 496 -40.29 -13.80 -13.05
C SER A 496 -41.04 -13.00 -14.11
N GLY A 497 -40.45 -11.94 -14.65
CA GLY A 497 -41.09 -11.07 -15.65
C GLY A 497 -42.29 -10.25 -15.14
N GLU A 498 -42.83 -10.52 -13.95
CA GLU A 498 -43.93 -9.76 -13.35
C GLU A 498 -43.40 -8.65 -12.42
N GLN A 499 -43.83 -7.41 -12.69
CA GLN A 499 -43.86 -6.35 -11.70
C GLN A 499 -44.90 -6.66 -10.62
N ALA A 500 -44.66 -7.67 -9.78
CA ALA A 500 -45.41 -7.87 -8.55
C ALA A 500 -45.01 -6.74 -7.59
N GLY A 501 -45.94 -5.82 -7.35
CA GLY A 501 -45.73 -4.60 -6.60
C GLY A 501 -45.33 -4.82 -5.15
N TRP A 502 -44.03 -4.91 -4.88
CA TRP A 502 -43.44 -4.33 -3.67
C TRP A 502 -43.05 -2.90 -4.00
N SER A 503 -43.92 -1.96 -3.65
CA SER A 503 -43.56 -0.54 -3.67
C SER A 503 -42.26 -0.36 -2.88
N LYS A 504 -41.20 0.15 -3.54
CA LYS A 504 -40.08 0.76 -2.81
C LYS A 504 -40.68 1.66 -1.73
N PRO A 505 -40.39 1.47 -0.44
CA PRO A 505 -40.58 2.54 0.51
C PRO A 505 -39.79 3.71 -0.06
N LYS A 506 -40.43 4.86 -0.19
CA LYS A 506 -39.74 6.10 -0.53
C LYS A 506 -38.55 6.21 0.43
N THR A 507 -37.34 6.16 -0.12
CA THR A 507 -36.17 6.66 0.56
C THR A 507 -36.36 8.17 0.66
N GLU A 508 -37.11 8.61 1.67
CA GLU A 508 -36.85 9.88 2.30
C GLU A 508 -35.43 9.77 2.85
N THR A 509 -34.48 10.30 2.08
CA THR A 509 -33.16 10.65 2.59
C THR A 509 -33.35 11.72 3.66
N ALA A 510 -33.68 11.29 4.87
CA ALA A 510 -33.44 12.05 6.07
C ALA A 510 -31.92 12.19 6.18
N ARG A 511 -31.42 13.35 5.74
CA ARG A 511 -30.12 13.85 6.17
C ARG A 511 -30.14 13.95 7.69
N VAL A 512 -29.65 12.94 8.37
CA VAL A 512 -29.17 13.08 9.74
C VAL A 512 -27.85 13.83 9.63
N ALA A 513 -27.94 15.15 9.75
CA ALA A 513 -26.80 15.97 10.10
C ALA A 513 -26.32 15.52 11.49
N ALA A 514 -25.08 15.06 11.56
CA ALA A 514 -24.35 14.99 12.81
C ALA A 514 -24.36 16.41 13.42
N LYS A 515 -25.07 16.56 14.54
CA LYS A 515 -24.89 17.68 15.44
C LYS A 515 -23.77 17.29 16.40
N ASP A 516 -22.60 17.87 16.18
CA ASP A 516 -21.70 18.18 17.27
C ASP A 516 -22.36 19.24 18.14
N ASP A 517 -22.50 18.90 19.42
CA ASP A 517 -22.83 19.81 20.50
C ASP A 517 -21.72 20.87 20.63
N SER A 518 -22.06 22.12 20.35
CA SER A 518 -21.37 23.25 20.93
C SER A 518 -22.38 24.14 21.65
N CYS A 519 -22.00 24.49 22.87
CA CYS A 519 -22.73 25.21 23.90
C CYS A 519 -23.64 26.36 23.40
N LEU A 520 -24.90 26.33 23.83
CA LEU A 520 -25.81 27.46 23.83
C LEU A 520 -25.73 28.17 25.18
N VAL A 521 -25.20 29.39 25.19
CA VAL A 521 -25.50 30.40 26.20
C VAL A 521 -26.78 31.13 25.77
N MET A 522 -27.65 31.36 26.74
CA MET A 522 -29.00 31.92 26.68
C MET A 522 -29.13 33.23 25.87
N MET A 523 -30.29 33.47 25.22
CA MET A 523 -31.40 34.32 25.74
C MET A 523 -32.36 34.81 24.61
N ASN A 524 -33.66 34.54 24.80
CA ASN A 524 -34.83 35.40 24.57
C ASN A 524 -35.12 36.13 23.22
N ALA A 525 -36.19 35.64 22.58
CA ALA A 525 -37.49 36.32 22.41
C ALA A 525 -37.76 37.33 21.26
N ARG A 526 -38.91 37.06 20.61
CA ARG A 526 -39.92 37.99 20.02
C ARG A 526 -39.86 38.41 18.52
N ILE A 527 -40.74 37.76 17.74
CA ILE A 527 -42.05 38.29 17.27
C ILE A 527 -42.08 39.44 16.20
N LEU A 528 -42.76 39.11 15.08
CA LEU A 528 -43.69 39.91 14.22
C LEU A 528 -43.23 40.61 12.91
N ARG A 529 -43.74 40.03 11.81
CA ARG A 529 -44.71 40.58 10.82
C ARG A 529 -44.29 41.51 9.65
N GLN A 530 -44.86 41.08 8.50
CA GLN A 530 -45.64 41.84 7.50
C GLN A 530 -44.96 42.39 6.23
N LEU A 531 -45.27 41.70 5.13
CA LEU A 531 -45.52 42.24 3.77
C LEU A 531 -46.72 43.22 3.80
N PRO A 532 -46.85 44.21 2.87
CA PRO A 532 -47.45 43.91 1.56
C PRO A 532 -47.03 44.81 0.36
N THR A 533 -47.63 44.44 -0.77
CA THR A 533 -47.45 44.72 -2.20
C THR A 533 -48.04 46.03 -2.80
N ARG A 534 -47.64 46.31 -4.06
CA ARG A 534 -48.29 47.07 -5.19
C ARG A 534 -47.84 48.55 -5.39
N LEU A 535 -47.65 49.13 -6.59
CA LEU A 535 -47.92 48.83 -8.02
C LEU A 535 -47.15 49.85 -8.93
N SER A 536 -46.45 49.36 -9.98
CA SER A 536 -46.27 49.84 -11.40
C SER A 536 -45.92 51.33 -11.77
N PRO A 537 -45.57 51.71 -13.04
CA PRO A 537 -45.08 50.98 -14.24
C PRO A 537 -43.90 51.67 -15.04
N ARG A 538 -43.46 50.97 -16.11
CA ARG A 538 -42.74 51.42 -17.34
C ARG A 538 -41.21 51.58 -17.27
N LEU A 539 -40.49 50.71 -18.01
CA LEU A 539 -39.60 51.12 -19.12
C LEU A 539 -39.00 49.93 -19.87
N ARG A 540 -39.24 49.95 -21.20
CA ARG A 540 -38.46 49.41 -22.32
C ARG A 540 -38.09 47.93 -22.36
N VAL A 541 -38.75 47.24 -23.29
CA VAL A 541 -38.23 46.09 -24.03
C VAL A 541 -36.91 46.49 -24.69
N ASN A 542 -35.79 45.94 -24.21
CA ASN A 542 -34.61 45.72 -25.02
C ASN A 542 -34.57 44.22 -25.32
N ALA A 543 -34.55 43.90 -26.60
CA ALA A 543 -34.42 42.54 -27.11
C ALA A 543 -33.31 41.80 -26.36
N ALA A 544 -33.67 40.65 -25.80
CA ALA A 544 -32.70 39.68 -25.30
C ALA A 544 -31.74 39.38 -26.46
N ARG A 545 -30.49 39.82 -26.35
CA ARG A 545 -29.39 39.22 -27.10
C ARG A 545 -29.38 37.76 -26.70
N THR A 546 -29.78 36.91 -27.64
CA THR A 546 -29.45 35.49 -27.65
C THR A 546 -27.95 35.37 -27.37
N TYR A 547 -27.61 34.87 -26.18
CA TYR A 547 -26.25 34.41 -25.92
C TYR A 547 -26.02 33.21 -26.85
N SER A 548 -25.23 33.42 -27.90
CA SER A 548 -24.65 32.32 -28.67
C SER A 548 -23.93 31.42 -27.67
N SER A 549 -24.42 30.19 -27.48
CA SER A 549 -23.65 29.15 -26.82
C SER A 549 -22.33 29.01 -27.58
N LYS A 550 -21.20 29.22 -26.91
CA LYS A 550 -19.89 28.96 -27.53
C LYS A 550 -19.74 27.44 -27.56
N HIS A 551 -19.80 26.87 -28.75
CA HIS A 551 -19.56 25.46 -29.01
C HIS A 551 -18.05 25.23 -29.18
N TYR A 552 -17.47 24.31 -28.43
CA TYR A 552 -16.03 24.06 -28.38
C TYR A 552 -15.59 22.74 -29.00
N ILE A 553 -16.53 21.85 -29.33
CA ILE A 553 -16.24 20.51 -29.84
C ILE A 553 -17.12 20.21 -31.04
N ASP A 554 -16.53 19.90 -32.19
CA ASP A 554 -17.26 19.43 -33.37
C ASP A 554 -17.13 17.90 -33.51
N THR A 555 -18.20 17.22 -33.91
CA THR A 555 -18.22 15.76 -34.10
C THR A 555 -18.64 15.39 -35.52
N SER A 556 -17.98 14.39 -36.10
CA SER A 556 -18.30 13.89 -37.44
C SER A 556 -17.99 12.40 -37.59
N THR A 557 -18.39 11.81 -38.72
CA THR A 557 -18.12 10.40 -39.08
C THR A 557 -17.42 10.31 -40.45
N PRO A 558 -16.10 10.58 -40.52
CA PRO A 558 -15.38 10.76 -41.79
C PRO A 558 -15.20 9.47 -42.61
N ARG A 559 -15.35 8.30 -41.98
CA ARG A 559 -15.27 6.96 -42.59
C ARG A 559 -16.24 6.01 -41.86
N PRO A 560 -16.66 4.90 -42.50
CA PRO A 560 -17.49 3.89 -41.82
C PRO A 560 -16.85 3.39 -40.53
N GLY A 561 -17.61 3.34 -39.44
CA GLY A 561 -17.09 2.88 -38.14
C GLY A 561 -16.17 3.85 -37.41
N VAL A 562 -15.90 5.04 -37.96
CA VAL A 562 -14.97 6.03 -37.39
C VAL A 562 -15.74 7.27 -36.96
N GLY A 563 -15.74 7.55 -35.65
CA GLY A 563 -16.21 8.82 -35.09
C GLY A 563 -15.04 9.77 -34.92
N GLN A 564 -15.22 11.06 -35.20
CA GLN A 564 -14.20 12.09 -34.98
C GLN A 564 -14.70 13.15 -34.00
N VAL A 565 -13.79 13.59 -33.12
CA VAL A 565 -13.95 14.73 -32.23
C VAL A 565 -12.88 15.77 -32.59
N THR A 566 -13.31 16.99 -32.86
CA THR A 566 -12.42 18.11 -33.23
C THR A 566 -12.51 19.21 -32.19
N LEU A 567 -11.38 19.58 -31.58
CA LEU A 567 -11.30 20.71 -30.66
C LEU A 567 -11.42 22.04 -31.43
N LEU A 568 -12.43 22.85 -31.10
CA LEU A 568 -12.84 24.05 -31.82
C LEU A 568 -12.76 25.31 -30.93
N ARG A 569 -11.55 25.67 -30.52
CA ARG A 569 -11.25 26.96 -29.87
C ARG A 569 -10.00 27.62 -30.48
N PRO A 570 -9.99 27.87 -31.81
CA PRO A 570 -8.78 28.24 -32.56
C PRO A 570 -8.16 29.57 -32.11
N LYS A 571 -8.97 30.54 -31.66
CA LYS A 571 -8.48 31.85 -31.16
C LYS A 571 -7.57 31.73 -29.93
N ALA A 572 -7.73 30.65 -29.16
CA ALA A 572 -6.91 30.34 -27.99
C ALA A 572 -6.04 29.10 -28.22
N LEU A 573 -5.79 28.72 -29.48
CA LEU A 573 -5.02 27.52 -29.85
C LEU A 573 -5.51 26.26 -29.12
N ASN A 574 -6.82 26.12 -28.98
CA ASN A 574 -7.45 24.99 -28.29
C ASN A 574 -7.02 24.83 -26.82
N ALA A 575 -6.67 25.92 -26.13
CA ALA A 575 -6.41 25.87 -24.69
C ALA A 575 -7.63 25.34 -23.92
N LEU A 576 -7.39 24.33 -23.08
CA LEU A 576 -8.36 23.51 -22.37
C LEU A 576 -8.94 24.29 -21.19
N CYS A 577 -10.20 24.68 -21.31
CA CYS A 577 -11.01 25.27 -20.24
C CYS A 577 -12.12 24.29 -19.83
N THR A 578 -12.65 24.41 -18.61
CA THR A 578 -13.67 23.48 -18.08
C THR A 578 -14.86 23.24 -19.04
N PRO A 579 -15.47 24.27 -19.68
CA PRO A 579 -16.55 24.03 -20.64
C PRO A 579 -16.17 23.16 -21.84
N LEU A 580 -14.96 23.36 -22.38
CA LEU A 580 -14.45 22.57 -23.51
C LEU A 580 -14.25 21.12 -23.08
N VAL A 581 -13.67 20.88 -21.91
CA VAL A 581 -13.45 19.51 -21.40
C VAL A 581 -14.78 18.81 -21.10
N ASN A 582 -15.78 19.53 -20.60
CA ASN A 582 -17.12 18.97 -20.39
C ASN A 582 -17.77 18.57 -21.72
N GLU A 583 -17.72 19.42 -22.74
CA GLU A 583 -18.20 19.09 -24.09
C GLU A 583 -17.41 17.92 -24.70
N LEU A 584 -16.10 17.86 -24.48
CA LEU A 584 -15.24 16.78 -24.96
C LEU A 584 -15.66 15.44 -24.34
N ASN A 585 -15.84 15.40 -23.02
CA ASN A 585 -16.27 14.20 -22.32
C ASN A 585 -17.68 13.75 -22.76
N GLN A 586 -18.59 14.68 -23.01
CA GLN A 586 -19.91 14.37 -23.55
C GLN A 586 -19.82 13.76 -24.96
N ALA A 587 -19.04 14.36 -25.86
CA ALA A 587 -18.83 13.86 -27.22
C ALA A 587 -18.18 12.47 -27.21
N LEU A 588 -17.13 12.28 -26.42
CA LEU A 588 -16.45 10.99 -26.25
C LEU A 588 -17.39 9.92 -25.71
N ASN A 589 -18.19 10.23 -24.68
CA ASN A 589 -19.14 9.27 -24.12
C ASN A 589 -20.25 8.91 -25.11
N HIS A 590 -20.73 9.87 -25.89
CA HIS A 590 -21.70 9.63 -26.95
C HIS A 590 -21.16 8.68 -28.02
N LEU A 591 -19.96 8.94 -28.55
CA LEU A 591 -19.32 8.08 -29.55
C LEU A 591 -18.96 6.70 -28.96
N ASN A 592 -18.57 6.64 -27.69
CA ASN A 592 -18.31 5.39 -26.98
C ASN A 592 -19.56 4.51 -26.88
N GLY A 593 -20.75 5.11 -26.73
CA GLY A 593 -22.03 4.39 -26.69
C GLY A 593 -22.67 4.09 -28.05
N SER A 594 -22.23 4.73 -29.14
CA SER A 594 -22.84 4.59 -30.48
C SER A 594 -22.50 3.25 -31.14
N ASP A 595 -23.49 2.49 -31.62
CA ASP A 595 -23.25 1.24 -32.34
C ASP A 595 -22.67 1.41 -33.74
N ASP A 596 -22.66 2.63 -34.29
CA ASP A 596 -22.08 2.91 -35.61
C ASP A 596 -20.60 3.27 -35.55
N VAL A 597 -20.03 3.41 -34.35
CA VAL A 597 -18.64 3.81 -34.12
C VAL A 597 -17.88 2.67 -33.46
N SER A 598 -16.75 2.29 -34.03
CA SER A 598 -15.82 1.31 -33.45
C SER A 598 -14.51 1.96 -33.01
N VAL A 599 -14.12 3.10 -33.60
CA VAL A 599 -12.88 3.83 -33.30
C VAL A 599 -13.15 5.33 -33.26
N ILE A 600 -12.48 6.04 -32.36
CA ILE A 600 -12.60 7.49 -32.21
C ILE A 600 -11.29 8.17 -32.64
N VAL A 601 -11.36 9.19 -33.49
CA VAL A 601 -10.25 10.09 -33.80
C VAL A 601 -10.43 11.39 -33.01
N LEU A 602 -9.44 11.77 -32.22
CA LEU A 602 -9.39 13.07 -31.54
C LEU A 602 -8.37 13.96 -32.24
N THR A 603 -8.77 15.16 -32.66
CA THR A 603 -7.87 16.10 -33.32
C THR A 603 -8.20 17.55 -32.97
N GLY A 604 -7.33 18.46 -33.39
CA GLY A 604 -7.56 19.90 -33.38
C GLY A 604 -7.39 20.49 -34.76
N SER A 605 -6.91 21.74 -34.81
CA SER A 605 -6.57 22.39 -36.08
C SER A 605 -5.15 22.07 -36.53
N GLN A 606 -4.83 22.32 -37.80
CA GLN A 606 -3.45 22.26 -38.31
C GLN A 606 -2.46 23.09 -37.48
N LYS A 607 -2.90 24.22 -36.91
CA LYS A 607 -2.04 25.10 -36.11
C LYS A 607 -1.86 24.61 -34.66
N ALA A 608 -2.84 23.89 -34.13
CA ALA A 608 -2.83 23.44 -32.74
C ALA A 608 -3.83 22.29 -32.53
N PHE A 609 -3.31 21.20 -31.98
CA PHE A 609 -4.10 20.21 -31.27
C PHE A 609 -4.68 20.85 -30.01
N ALA A 610 -3.83 21.21 -29.04
CA ALA A 610 -4.17 21.97 -27.84
C ALA A 610 -2.91 22.60 -27.20
N ALA A 611 -2.95 23.91 -26.94
CA ALA A 611 -1.82 24.66 -26.37
C ALA A 611 -1.65 24.51 -24.84
N GLY A 612 -2.43 23.65 -24.19
CA GLY A 612 -2.38 23.42 -22.74
C GLY A 612 -3.63 23.87 -22.01
N ALA A 613 -3.55 23.98 -20.70
CA ALA A 613 -4.64 24.46 -19.87
C ALA A 613 -4.88 25.96 -20.05
N ASP A 614 -6.13 26.41 -19.88
CA ASP A 614 -6.46 27.84 -19.93
C ASP A 614 -5.96 28.55 -18.67
N ILE A 615 -4.81 29.21 -18.79
CA ILE A 615 -4.18 29.94 -17.69
C ILE A 615 -5.08 31.03 -17.12
N LYS A 616 -6.01 31.61 -17.90
CA LYS A 616 -6.94 32.61 -17.37
C LYS A 616 -7.96 32.00 -16.41
N GLU A 617 -8.27 30.73 -16.58
CA GLU A 617 -9.12 29.97 -15.66
C GLU A 617 -8.33 29.51 -14.42
N MET A 618 -7.06 29.14 -14.59
CA MET A 618 -6.23 28.60 -13.51
C MET A 618 -5.63 29.64 -12.57
N ALA A 619 -5.19 30.79 -13.10
CA ALA A 619 -4.47 31.81 -12.35
C ALA A 619 -5.14 32.28 -11.03
N PRO A 620 -6.48 32.41 -10.92
CA PRO A 620 -7.11 32.82 -9.67
C PRO A 620 -7.32 31.68 -8.65
N LEU A 621 -7.09 30.42 -9.01
CA LEU A 621 -7.40 29.29 -8.14
C LEU A 621 -6.44 29.21 -6.95
N THR A 622 -7.01 29.07 -5.76
CA THR A 622 -6.26 28.68 -4.55
C THR A 622 -6.12 27.16 -4.44
N PHE A 623 -5.17 26.68 -3.64
CA PHE A 623 -5.05 25.24 -3.33
C PHE A 623 -6.37 24.65 -2.82
N SER A 624 -7.03 25.33 -1.86
CA SER A 624 -8.28 24.85 -1.26
C SER A 624 -9.38 24.71 -2.31
N GLU A 625 -9.54 25.67 -3.22
CA GLU A 625 -10.56 25.60 -4.28
C GLU A 625 -10.24 24.52 -5.31
N ALA A 626 -8.98 24.41 -5.75
CA ALA A 626 -8.58 23.40 -6.70
C ALA A 626 -8.76 21.99 -6.13
N TYR A 627 -8.40 21.79 -4.85
CA TYR A 627 -8.53 20.51 -4.16
C TYR A 627 -9.99 20.14 -3.87
N THR A 628 -10.77 21.06 -3.29
CA THR A 628 -12.17 20.77 -2.87
C THR A 628 -13.14 20.64 -4.04
N LYS A 629 -12.82 21.23 -5.21
CA LYS A 629 -13.64 21.12 -6.43
C LYS A 629 -13.08 20.13 -7.44
N SER A 630 -12.05 19.34 -7.07
CA SER A 630 -11.43 18.36 -7.97
C SER A 630 -11.01 18.96 -9.33
N PHE A 631 -10.42 20.15 -9.32
CA PHE A 631 -9.99 20.81 -10.55
C PHE A 631 -9.04 19.89 -11.34
N ILE A 632 -9.31 19.71 -12.65
CA ILE A 632 -8.67 18.79 -13.61
C ILE A 632 -8.99 17.28 -13.48
N GLU A 633 -9.70 16.82 -12.45
CA GLU A 633 -10.02 15.39 -12.31
C GLU A 633 -10.85 14.87 -13.50
N SER A 634 -11.81 15.68 -13.96
CA SER A 634 -12.66 15.34 -15.12
C SER A 634 -11.89 15.22 -16.43
N TRP A 635 -10.64 15.70 -16.52
CA TRP A 635 -9.83 15.62 -17.73
C TRP A 635 -9.36 14.19 -17.99
N SER A 636 -9.27 13.37 -16.93
CA SER A 636 -8.81 11.99 -17.02
C SER A 636 -9.93 10.99 -17.38
N LEU A 637 -11.19 11.44 -17.52
CA LEU A 637 -12.34 10.56 -17.80
C LEU A 637 -12.23 9.79 -19.12
N LEU A 638 -11.55 10.33 -20.12
CA LEU A 638 -11.21 9.62 -21.36
C LEU A 638 -10.56 8.26 -21.07
N THR A 639 -9.66 8.20 -20.08
CA THR A 639 -8.87 7.00 -19.77
C THR A 639 -9.63 5.92 -19.00
N THR A 640 -10.74 6.27 -18.36
CA THR A 640 -11.52 5.37 -17.51
C THR A 640 -12.89 5.01 -18.08
N LEU A 641 -13.49 5.89 -18.88
CA LEU A 641 -14.85 5.71 -19.42
C LEU A 641 -14.88 5.18 -20.87
N VAL A 642 -13.92 5.58 -21.70
CA VAL A 642 -13.95 5.28 -23.14
C VAL A 642 -13.30 3.93 -23.42
N LYS A 643 -14.13 2.93 -23.76
CA LYS A 643 -13.68 1.56 -24.00
C LYS A 643 -13.26 1.31 -25.44
N LYS A 644 -13.75 2.11 -26.39
CA LYS A 644 -13.32 2.06 -27.79
C LYS A 644 -11.93 2.68 -27.97
N PRO A 645 -11.13 2.23 -28.96
CA PRO A 645 -9.84 2.86 -29.24
C PRO A 645 -9.97 4.32 -29.63
N VAL A 646 -9.03 5.13 -29.17
CA VAL A 646 -8.94 6.56 -29.45
C VAL A 646 -7.57 6.87 -30.06
N ILE A 647 -7.57 7.46 -31.25
CA ILE A 647 -6.37 7.89 -31.96
C ILE A 647 -6.28 9.41 -31.92
N ALA A 648 -5.20 9.95 -31.36
CA ALA A 648 -4.89 11.37 -31.45
C ALA A 648 -4.18 11.68 -32.77
N ALA A 649 -4.75 12.56 -33.59
CA ALA A 649 -4.07 13.16 -34.74
C ALA A 649 -3.58 14.55 -34.36
N VAL A 650 -2.28 14.66 -34.06
CA VAL A 650 -1.67 15.86 -33.46
C VAL A 650 -0.90 16.66 -34.48
N SER A 651 -1.28 17.92 -34.68
CA SER A 651 -0.52 18.88 -35.49
C SER A 651 -0.38 20.21 -34.76
N GLY A 652 0.71 20.92 -35.03
CA GLY A 652 1.05 22.15 -34.33
C GLY A 652 1.22 21.96 -32.82
N TYR A 653 0.68 22.87 -32.01
CA TYR A 653 0.89 22.85 -30.55
C TYR A 653 0.13 21.72 -29.83
N ALA A 654 0.87 20.92 -29.05
CA ALA A 654 0.38 19.98 -28.05
C ALA A 654 1.20 20.15 -26.77
N LEU A 655 0.91 21.20 -25.99
CA LEU A 655 1.73 21.61 -24.84
C LEU A 655 0.99 21.41 -23.52
N GLY A 656 1.71 21.07 -22.47
CA GLY A 656 1.20 20.86 -21.11
C GLY A 656 -0.05 19.98 -21.10
N GLY A 657 -1.16 20.46 -20.56
CA GLY A 657 -2.47 19.79 -20.62
C GLY A 657 -2.90 19.25 -22.00
N GLY A 658 -2.50 19.89 -23.10
CA GLY A 658 -2.75 19.40 -24.46
C GLY A 658 -1.86 18.22 -24.85
N CYS A 659 -0.60 18.22 -24.41
CA CYS A 659 0.29 17.06 -24.51
C CYS A 659 -0.23 15.90 -23.65
N GLU A 660 -0.73 16.21 -22.45
CA GLU A 660 -1.32 15.24 -21.53
C GLU A 660 -2.56 14.59 -22.14
N LEU A 661 -3.46 15.38 -22.74
CA LEU A 661 -4.63 14.88 -23.45
C LEU A 661 -4.26 13.96 -24.62
N ALA A 662 -3.25 14.31 -25.41
CA ALA A 662 -2.79 13.45 -26.50
C ALA A 662 -2.27 12.09 -25.97
N MET A 663 -1.50 12.10 -24.87
CA MET A 663 -0.99 10.89 -24.22
C MET A 663 -2.06 10.07 -23.47
N MET A 664 -3.27 10.60 -23.30
CA MET A 664 -4.41 9.82 -22.81
C MET A 664 -5.08 8.97 -23.90
N CYS A 665 -4.83 9.28 -25.18
CA CYS A 665 -5.28 8.46 -26.30
C CYS A 665 -4.41 7.19 -26.43
N ASP A 666 -4.95 6.16 -27.07
CA ASP A 666 -4.28 4.85 -27.20
C ASP A 666 -3.18 4.87 -28.28
N ILE A 667 -3.36 5.69 -29.32
CA ILE A 667 -2.41 5.85 -30.42
C ILE A 667 -2.25 7.35 -30.70
N ILE A 668 -1.01 7.80 -30.91
CA ILE A 668 -0.73 9.17 -31.36
C ILE A 668 -0.05 9.12 -32.72
N TYR A 669 -0.66 9.73 -33.72
CA TYR A 669 -0.01 10.12 -34.97
C TYR A 669 0.19 11.62 -34.97
N CYS A 670 1.30 12.11 -35.53
CA CYS A 670 1.61 13.54 -35.52
C CYS A 670 2.22 14.05 -36.82
N THR A 671 2.24 15.38 -37.01
CA THR A 671 3.09 15.98 -38.03
C THR A 671 4.54 16.05 -37.55
N GLU A 672 5.51 15.97 -38.46
CA GLU A 672 6.95 16.03 -38.13
C GLU A 672 7.31 17.30 -37.33
N ASP A 673 6.65 18.41 -37.66
CA ASP A 673 6.81 19.73 -37.04
C ASP A 673 5.89 19.98 -35.83
N ALA A 674 5.11 18.98 -35.39
CA ALA A 674 4.27 19.09 -34.20
C ALA A 674 5.13 19.46 -32.98
N ASN A 675 4.61 20.34 -32.13
CA ASN A 675 5.34 20.91 -31.01
C ASN A 675 4.78 20.39 -29.68
N PHE A 676 5.42 19.35 -29.15
CA PHE A 676 5.06 18.71 -27.89
C PHE A 676 5.86 19.28 -26.71
N GLY A 677 5.35 19.16 -25.49
CA GLY A 677 6.14 19.52 -24.30
C GLY A 677 5.34 19.61 -23.01
N GLN A 678 6.06 19.64 -21.89
CA GLN A 678 5.53 19.83 -20.54
C GLN A 678 6.14 21.10 -19.91
N PRO A 679 5.73 22.31 -20.35
CA PRO A 679 6.35 23.58 -19.96
C PRO A 679 5.88 24.13 -18.60
N GLU A 680 5.10 23.38 -17.82
CA GLU A 680 4.46 23.80 -16.55
C GLU A 680 5.45 24.41 -15.55
N VAL A 681 6.70 23.94 -15.53
CA VAL A 681 7.76 24.48 -14.65
C VAL A 681 7.97 25.98 -14.87
N LYS A 682 7.76 26.48 -16.10
CA LYS A 682 7.85 27.91 -16.45
C LYS A 682 6.73 28.75 -15.82
N LEU A 683 5.65 28.10 -15.38
CA LEU A 683 4.52 28.70 -14.68
C LEU A 683 4.59 28.46 -13.16
N GLY A 684 5.67 27.85 -12.66
CA GLY A 684 5.83 27.52 -11.24
C GLY A 684 4.98 26.34 -10.78
N THR A 685 4.56 25.44 -11.69
CA THR A 685 3.78 24.25 -11.35
C THR A 685 4.32 23.00 -12.07
N THR A 686 3.74 21.84 -11.79
CA THR A 686 4.09 20.57 -12.42
C THR A 686 3.00 20.11 -13.40
N PRO A 687 3.29 19.21 -14.36
CA PRO A 687 2.24 18.53 -15.12
C PRO A 687 1.24 17.87 -14.18
N GLY A 688 -0.06 18.15 -14.37
CA GLY A 688 -1.11 17.85 -13.41
C GLY A 688 -2.14 16.82 -13.87
N ALA A 689 -2.30 16.60 -15.18
CA ALA A 689 -3.22 15.62 -15.76
C ALA A 689 -2.51 14.30 -16.18
N GLY A 690 -1.38 14.00 -15.55
CA GLY A 690 -0.64 12.74 -15.70
C GLY A 690 0.55 12.79 -16.68
N GLY A 691 0.95 13.97 -17.14
CA GLY A 691 2.10 14.19 -18.04
C GLY A 691 3.42 13.74 -17.43
N SER A 692 3.62 13.97 -16.13
CA SER A 692 4.79 13.48 -15.40
C SER A 692 4.85 11.94 -15.33
N GLN A 693 3.70 11.27 -15.43
CA GLN A 693 3.58 9.83 -15.32
C GLN A 693 3.67 9.13 -16.68
N ARG A 694 2.88 9.58 -17.65
CA ARG A 694 2.79 8.96 -18.99
C ARG A 694 4.03 9.23 -19.83
N LEU A 695 4.56 10.46 -19.80
CA LEU A 695 5.81 10.78 -20.52
C LEU A 695 6.97 9.95 -19.97
N THR A 696 7.10 9.85 -18.65
CA THR A 696 8.17 9.07 -18.00
C THR A 696 8.10 7.59 -18.37
N ARG A 697 6.89 7.01 -18.47
CA ARG A 697 6.70 5.63 -18.93
C ARG A 697 7.09 5.45 -20.40
N ALA A 698 6.78 6.43 -21.25
CA ALA A 698 7.10 6.37 -22.68
C ALA A 698 8.61 6.47 -22.97
N ILE A 699 9.32 7.42 -22.34
CA ILE A 699 10.70 7.79 -22.75
C ILE A 699 11.76 7.58 -21.67
N GLY A 700 11.38 7.06 -20.50
CA GLY A 700 12.25 6.84 -19.35
C GLY A 700 12.56 8.10 -18.53
N LYS A 701 12.97 7.86 -17.27
CA LYS A 701 13.15 8.91 -16.24
C LYS A 701 14.08 10.04 -16.67
N ALA A 702 15.27 9.73 -17.20
CA ALA A 702 16.29 10.75 -17.45
C ALA A 702 15.83 11.75 -18.53
N LYS A 703 15.23 11.26 -19.61
CA LYS A 703 14.75 12.11 -20.70
C LYS A 703 13.50 12.90 -20.29
N ALA A 704 12.57 12.27 -19.56
CA ALA A 704 11.42 12.97 -19.02
C ALA A 704 11.83 14.10 -18.07
N MET A 705 12.82 13.88 -17.20
CA MET A 705 13.36 14.92 -16.32
C MET A 705 13.98 16.08 -17.09
N GLU A 706 14.76 15.80 -18.15
CA GLU A 706 15.31 16.87 -19.01
C GLU A 706 14.19 17.76 -19.56
N LEU A 707 13.12 17.16 -20.11
CA LEU A 707 12.02 17.90 -20.72
C LEU A 707 11.18 18.66 -19.68
N ILE A 708 10.81 18.00 -18.57
CA ILE A 708 9.93 18.57 -17.53
C ILE A 708 10.65 19.65 -16.72
N LEU A 709 11.92 19.44 -16.34
CA LEU A 709 12.65 20.40 -15.52
C LEU A 709 13.13 21.62 -16.32
N SER A 710 13.42 21.46 -17.61
CA SER A 710 13.77 22.59 -18.48
C SER A 710 12.55 23.28 -19.11
N GLY A 711 11.40 22.60 -19.12
CA GLY A 711 10.23 23.01 -19.89
C GLY A 711 10.48 23.10 -21.39
N ARG A 712 11.50 22.38 -21.91
CA ARG A 712 11.83 22.30 -23.35
C ARG A 712 10.72 21.58 -24.09
N SER A 713 10.36 22.12 -25.26
CA SER A 713 9.51 21.43 -26.22
C SER A 713 10.32 20.52 -27.16
N PHE A 714 9.64 19.58 -27.79
CA PHE A 714 10.21 18.63 -28.73
C PHE A 714 9.30 18.44 -29.95
N THR A 715 9.92 18.06 -31.07
CA THR A 715 9.27 17.91 -32.38
C THR A 715 8.46 16.61 -32.48
N GLY A 716 7.61 16.50 -33.50
CA GLY A 716 6.91 15.25 -33.82
C GLY A 716 7.87 14.14 -34.22
N VAL A 717 8.98 14.46 -34.90
CA VAL A 717 10.06 13.50 -35.21
C VAL A 717 10.70 12.96 -33.93
N GLU A 718 10.98 13.83 -32.94
CA GLU A 718 11.46 13.39 -31.63
C GLU A 718 10.40 12.54 -30.90
N ALA A 719 9.12 12.93 -30.97
CA ALA A 719 8.02 12.19 -30.36
C ALA A 719 7.90 10.76 -30.90
N GLU A 720 7.99 10.58 -32.22
CA GLU A 720 8.02 9.26 -32.86
C GLU A 720 9.25 8.47 -32.43
N ARG A 721 10.44 9.07 -32.55
CA ARG A 721 11.71 8.40 -32.25
C ARG A 721 11.79 7.91 -30.81
N TRP A 722 11.16 8.61 -29.88
CA TRP A 722 11.17 8.24 -28.45
C TRP A 722 10.00 7.34 -28.05
N GLY A 723 9.04 7.07 -28.93
CA GLY A 723 7.87 6.24 -28.63
C GLY A 723 6.75 6.98 -27.90
N VAL A 724 6.73 8.32 -27.93
CA VAL A 724 5.56 9.12 -27.50
C VAL A 724 4.48 9.07 -28.58
N ALA A 725 4.87 9.22 -29.84
CA ALA A 725 4.00 9.03 -31.00
C ALA A 725 4.38 7.73 -31.71
N ALA A 726 3.39 7.09 -32.35
CA ALA A 726 3.63 5.88 -33.11
C ALA A 726 4.24 6.17 -34.49
N ARG A 727 3.86 7.29 -35.13
CA ARG A 727 4.37 7.74 -36.44
C ARG A 727 4.31 9.27 -36.56
N ALA A 728 5.26 9.85 -37.30
CA ALA A 728 5.24 11.24 -37.74
C ALA A 728 5.04 11.34 -39.27
N PHE A 729 4.36 12.40 -39.72
CA PHE A 729 4.03 12.63 -41.13
C PHE A 729 4.40 14.03 -41.60
N PRO A 730 4.77 14.22 -42.88
CA PRO A 730 5.32 15.48 -43.38
C PRO A 730 4.30 16.63 -43.49
N SER A 731 3.00 16.35 -43.44
CA SER A 731 1.94 17.36 -43.56
C SER A 731 0.68 16.97 -42.78
N TYR A 732 -0.19 17.95 -42.51
CA TYR A 732 -1.47 17.74 -41.83
C TYR A 732 -2.40 16.84 -42.66
N GLU A 733 -2.44 17.03 -43.97
CA GLU A 733 -3.26 16.24 -44.88
C GLU A 733 -2.81 14.78 -44.88
N ALA A 734 -1.50 14.53 -44.93
CA ALA A 734 -0.95 13.18 -44.83
C ALA A 734 -1.24 12.53 -43.46
N LEU A 735 -1.10 13.30 -42.36
CA LEU A 735 -1.45 12.86 -41.03
C LEU A 735 -2.93 12.42 -40.95
N MET A 736 -3.85 13.26 -41.43
CA MET A 736 -5.28 12.98 -41.34
C MET A 736 -5.66 11.75 -42.18
N GLU A 737 -5.17 11.67 -43.42
CA GLU A 737 -5.46 10.54 -44.30
C GLU A 737 -4.93 9.21 -43.72
N GLU A 738 -3.70 9.18 -43.23
CA GLU A 738 -3.12 7.97 -42.63
C GLU A 738 -3.79 7.61 -41.29
N THR A 739 -4.23 8.61 -40.52
CA THR A 739 -5.05 8.37 -39.32
C THR A 739 -6.38 7.71 -39.69
N TYR A 740 -7.07 8.19 -40.73
CA TYR A 740 -8.33 7.60 -41.17
C TYR A 740 -8.16 6.18 -41.70
N LYS A 741 -7.10 5.90 -42.47
CA LYS A 741 -6.80 4.52 -42.92
C LYS A 741 -6.59 3.56 -41.76
N LEU A 742 -5.84 3.98 -40.73
CA LEU A 742 -5.65 3.16 -39.54
C LEU A 742 -6.98 2.97 -38.79
N ALA A 743 -7.75 4.04 -38.61
CA ALA A 743 -9.03 3.99 -37.93
C ALA A 743 -10.03 3.07 -38.65
N GLU A 744 -10.12 3.14 -39.98
CA GLU A 744 -10.96 2.27 -40.82
C GLU A 744 -10.50 0.81 -40.75
N THR A 745 -9.19 0.56 -40.73
CA THR A 745 -8.64 -0.79 -40.55
C THR A 745 -9.08 -1.39 -39.21
N ILE A 746 -8.91 -0.64 -38.12
CA ILE A 746 -9.33 -1.08 -36.78
C ILE A 746 -10.84 -1.24 -36.70
N ALA A 747 -11.61 -0.32 -37.29
CA ALA A 747 -13.07 -0.40 -37.34
C ALA A 747 -13.59 -1.60 -38.14
N GLY A 748 -12.78 -2.11 -39.09
CA GLY A 748 -13.05 -3.32 -39.86
C GLY A 748 -12.84 -4.63 -39.12
N TYR A 749 -12.44 -4.62 -37.83
CA TYR A 749 -12.27 -5.81 -37.00
C TYR A 749 -13.42 -5.99 -35.99
N SER A 750 -13.40 -7.10 -35.26
CA SER A 750 -14.34 -7.33 -34.14
C SER A 750 -14.16 -6.26 -33.07
N ARG A 751 -15.22 -5.49 -32.80
CA ARG A 751 -15.27 -4.50 -31.72
C ARG A 751 -14.93 -5.13 -30.36
N VAL A 752 -15.43 -6.34 -30.08
CA VAL A 752 -15.17 -7.05 -28.83
C VAL A 752 -13.67 -7.32 -28.67
N ALA A 753 -13.02 -7.85 -29.71
CA ALA A 753 -11.58 -8.14 -29.67
C ALA A 753 -10.75 -6.86 -29.56
N VAL A 754 -11.09 -5.81 -30.32
CA VAL A 754 -10.38 -4.52 -30.32
C VAL A 754 -10.46 -3.84 -28.95
N MET A 755 -11.65 -3.84 -28.31
CA MET A 755 -11.83 -3.31 -26.96
C MET A 755 -11.02 -4.11 -25.93
N ALA A 756 -10.99 -5.45 -26.04
CA ALA A 756 -10.18 -6.30 -25.18
C ALA A 756 -8.67 -6.04 -25.36
N CYS A 757 -8.19 -5.83 -26.59
CA CYS A 757 -6.80 -5.46 -26.85
C CYS A 757 -6.41 -4.15 -26.17
N LYS A 758 -7.26 -3.12 -26.27
CA LYS A 758 -7.06 -1.85 -25.55
C LYS A 758 -6.99 -2.07 -24.04
N GLU A 759 -7.91 -2.86 -23.49
CA GLU A 759 -7.98 -3.13 -22.06
C GLU A 759 -6.70 -3.78 -21.52
N VAL A 760 -6.19 -4.83 -22.18
CA VAL A 760 -4.98 -5.53 -21.71
C VAL A 760 -3.71 -4.70 -21.85
N VAL A 761 -3.58 -3.94 -22.94
CA VAL A 761 -2.40 -3.08 -23.17
C VAL A 761 -2.37 -1.91 -22.17
N ASN A 762 -3.51 -1.24 -21.94
CA ASN A 762 -3.56 -0.16 -20.97
C ASN A 762 -3.30 -0.67 -19.55
N LYS A 763 -3.80 -1.86 -19.19
CA LYS A 763 -3.55 -2.46 -17.88
C LYS A 763 -2.08 -2.81 -17.63
N SER A 764 -1.29 -3.03 -18.69
CA SER A 764 0.14 -3.33 -18.57
C SER A 764 0.95 -2.18 -17.96
N GLN A 765 0.41 -0.96 -17.95
CA GLN A 765 1.06 0.22 -17.38
C GLN A 765 0.95 0.30 -15.84
N ASP A 766 0.05 -0.52 -15.27
CA ASP A 766 -0.32 -0.51 -13.85
C ASP A 766 0.09 -1.80 -13.11
N LEU A 767 0.36 -2.88 -13.85
CA LEU A 767 0.65 -4.20 -13.30
C LEU A 767 2.11 -4.61 -13.49
N SER A 768 2.59 -5.49 -12.61
CA SER A 768 3.84 -6.21 -12.85
C SER A 768 3.71 -7.10 -14.09
N LEU A 769 4.82 -7.45 -14.74
CA LEU A 769 4.77 -8.26 -15.97
C LEU A 769 4.02 -9.59 -15.76
N ARG A 770 4.25 -10.27 -14.63
CA ARG A 770 3.58 -11.54 -14.33
C ARG A 770 2.07 -11.34 -14.20
N ASP A 771 1.65 -10.37 -13.38
CA ASP A 771 0.23 -10.12 -13.11
C ASP A 771 -0.48 -9.61 -14.37
N GLY A 772 0.20 -8.80 -15.19
CA GLY A 772 -0.28 -8.34 -16.48
C GLY A 772 -0.51 -9.49 -17.47
N VAL A 773 0.43 -10.43 -17.58
CA VAL A 773 0.27 -11.62 -18.43
C VAL A 773 -0.84 -12.54 -17.90
N GLU A 774 -1.00 -12.66 -16.58
CA GLU A 774 -2.11 -13.40 -15.99
C GLU A 774 -3.46 -12.74 -16.31
N PHE A 775 -3.56 -11.41 -16.19
CA PHE A 775 -4.75 -10.64 -16.58
C PHE A 775 -5.07 -10.78 -18.08
N GLU A 776 -4.08 -10.56 -18.95
CA GLU A 776 -4.19 -10.73 -20.40
C GLU A 776 -4.74 -12.12 -20.74
N ARG A 777 -4.22 -13.17 -20.11
CA ARG A 777 -4.68 -14.54 -20.33
C ARG A 777 -6.16 -14.73 -19.97
N ARG A 778 -6.65 -14.11 -18.90
CA ARG A 778 -8.08 -14.20 -18.52
C ARG A 778 -8.98 -13.48 -19.51
N VAL A 779 -8.58 -12.30 -19.97
CA VAL A 779 -9.31 -11.56 -21.02
C VAL A 779 -9.27 -12.34 -22.34
N PHE A 780 -8.12 -12.89 -22.73
CA PHE A 780 -8.00 -13.73 -23.91
C PHE A 780 -8.89 -14.97 -23.84
N HIS A 781 -8.92 -15.68 -22.70
CA HIS A 781 -9.81 -16.83 -22.53
C HIS A 781 -11.30 -16.46 -22.60
N SER A 782 -11.70 -15.29 -22.08
CA SER A 782 -13.10 -14.87 -22.12
C SER A 782 -13.59 -14.59 -23.54
N LEU A 783 -12.70 -14.17 -24.45
CA LEU A 783 -13.04 -13.95 -25.87
C LEU A 783 -13.51 -15.22 -26.58
N PHE A 784 -13.16 -16.42 -26.12
CA PHE A 784 -13.69 -17.69 -26.66
C PHE A 784 -15.20 -17.86 -26.44
N GLY A 785 -15.80 -17.04 -25.57
CA GLY A 785 -17.25 -16.94 -25.40
C GLY A 785 -17.94 -16.00 -26.40
N SER A 786 -17.21 -15.17 -27.16
CA SER A 786 -17.80 -14.27 -28.15
C SER A 786 -18.13 -14.98 -29.46
N ARG A 787 -19.19 -14.53 -30.16
CA ARG A 787 -19.54 -15.04 -31.49
C ARG A 787 -18.51 -14.60 -32.52
N ASP A 788 -18.00 -13.38 -32.38
CA ASP A 788 -16.97 -12.84 -33.26
C ASP A 788 -15.69 -13.69 -33.27
N GLN A 789 -15.27 -14.25 -32.12
CA GLN A 789 -14.13 -15.17 -32.08
C GLN A 789 -14.33 -16.39 -32.97
N LYS A 790 -15.52 -17.02 -32.91
CA LYS A 790 -15.85 -18.20 -33.74
C LYS A 790 -15.83 -17.84 -35.22
N LYS A 791 -16.55 -16.79 -35.60
CA LYS A 791 -16.60 -16.30 -36.98
C LYS A 791 -15.23 -15.93 -37.53
N GLY A 792 -14.41 -15.24 -36.74
CA GLY A 792 -13.07 -14.84 -37.14
C GLY A 792 -12.15 -16.03 -37.41
N MET A 793 -12.15 -17.02 -36.51
CA MET A 793 -11.32 -18.22 -36.69
C MET A 793 -11.82 -19.12 -37.83
N GLU A 794 -13.13 -19.27 -38.00
CA GLU A 794 -13.73 -20.02 -39.12
C GLU A 794 -13.43 -19.35 -40.47
N ALA A 795 -13.63 -18.03 -40.57
CA ALA A 795 -13.32 -17.28 -41.79
C ALA A 795 -11.82 -17.38 -42.14
N PHE A 796 -10.93 -17.29 -41.15
CA PHE A 796 -9.49 -17.45 -41.35
C PHE A 796 -9.14 -18.86 -41.86
N ALA A 797 -9.66 -19.91 -41.21
CA ALA A 797 -9.44 -21.30 -41.62
C ALA A 797 -9.93 -21.57 -43.06
N ASN A 798 -11.03 -20.94 -43.46
CA ASN A 798 -11.64 -21.06 -44.78
C ASN A 798 -11.13 -20.04 -45.82
N LYS A 799 -10.17 -19.18 -45.45
CA LYS A 799 -9.64 -18.09 -46.29
C LYS A 799 -10.72 -17.13 -46.83
N GLN A 800 -11.69 -16.81 -45.99
CA GLN A 800 -12.79 -15.88 -46.28
C GLN A 800 -12.65 -14.60 -45.43
N LYS A 801 -13.36 -13.54 -45.83
CA LYS A 801 -13.48 -12.32 -45.01
C LYS A 801 -14.49 -12.57 -43.89
N ALA A 802 -14.12 -12.25 -42.66
CA ALA A 802 -15.02 -12.37 -41.52
C ALA A 802 -16.11 -11.28 -41.53
N GLU A 803 -17.34 -11.68 -41.20
CA GLU A 803 -18.47 -10.77 -40.99
C GLU A 803 -18.76 -10.63 -39.50
N TRP A 804 -18.33 -9.51 -38.91
CA TRP A 804 -18.42 -9.25 -37.48
C TRP A 804 -19.84 -8.91 -37.06
N THR A 805 -20.31 -9.50 -35.96
CA THR A 805 -21.58 -9.13 -35.31
C THR A 805 -21.36 -8.28 -34.06
N HIS A 806 -20.10 -8.07 -33.65
CA HIS A 806 -19.75 -7.27 -32.48
C HIS A 806 -20.35 -7.82 -31.17
N SER A 807 -20.42 -9.16 -31.08
CA SER A 807 -21.10 -9.91 -30.02
C SER A 807 -20.32 -11.13 -29.56
#